data_AF-A0A354GSJ3-F1
#
_entry.id   AF-A0A354GSJ3-F1
#
_cell.length_a   1.000
_cell.length_b   1.000
_cell.length_c   1.000
_cell.angle_alpha   90.00
_cell.angle_beta   90.00
_cell.angle_gamma   90.00
#
_symmetry.space_group_name_H-M   'P 1'
#
loop_
_entity.id
_entity.type
_entity.pdbx_description
1 polymer ?
#
loop_
_entity_poly.entity_id
_entity_poly.type
_entity_poly.pdbx_seq_one_letter_code
_entity_poly.pdbx_strand_id
1 'polypeptide(L)'
;MATKLGKMARKAKRWAMAGCIVLGGAGSAWAGNAPPVSTMLRYHPAQEGVSITTPKPEEEAGCKVELVKGAGKGSGWALKDANGKTLRVFFSHDQTNLDVWSYYKDGVEVYRESETEGGGATGKADQFRWLNADGMKWGVDEAKHGQITHWKAISPEEVSQEILHALTTKDFARLQALMISEAEMKQIGLSEEQAAHIRDLEKGAASKFQKTIADLPKLSSGKPTWVHLETAAPECTPAEPGSSRPELLKYSHGSLLFEVGGATEWVQTGEMIQVGSAWRIVEGPTAGAAPVETTTGADKVVGDSDPKLMALINELTELDKKTPDGSNAAANPLMARHHMLRVDQLEKIAAAAKPDQRESWYRQMADSLSTAAQNSPAGDTAAMKRLVGLEESMAKVMPGSNLAAYVTYREMQAEYAVHISQGTGTKEKEDSFAKVQQAWVDRLTKFVETYPKADDTPDALLQLGMVCEFLNKDVEAKNWYLALVKHFPDATQGKKAGGSIRRLESEGQAFKLAGPTLADPNVVYDIEQAHGKVVVVYYWASWNSQSATDFNKLKAMMDTEGKDVELVAINLDNTIKEARDFLTRSPAVGVHLYQNGGLDSKLANDYGIVVLPELFLIGKDGKVVSRNVQINNLEDEVKKLLK
;
A
#
# COMPACT_ATOMS: atom_id res chain seq x y z
N MET A 1 28.83 -62.71 4.85
CA MET A 1 29.43 -61.38 4.56
C MET A 1 29.57 -61.27 3.03
N ALA A 2 28.59 -60.89 2.21
CA ALA A 2 27.58 -59.83 2.23
C ALA A 2 28.14 -58.40 2.09
N THR A 3 28.54 -58.00 0.88
CA THR A 3 28.16 -56.74 0.20
C THR A 3 28.87 -56.60 -1.17
N LYS A 4 28.10 -56.49 -2.26
CA LYS A 4 28.55 -55.94 -3.54
C LYS A 4 27.59 -54.81 -3.93
N LEU A 5 28.17 -53.66 -4.26
CA LEU A 5 27.53 -52.38 -4.52
C LEU A 5 26.50 -52.45 -5.66
N GLY A 6 25.24 -52.17 -5.32
CA GLY A 6 24.17 -51.87 -6.26
C GLY A 6 23.94 -50.37 -6.37
N LYS A 7 23.78 -49.90 -7.61
CA LYS A 7 23.25 -48.58 -7.95
C LYS A 7 21.90 -48.36 -7.25
N MET A 8 21.76 -47.31 -6.45
CA MET A 8 20.46 -46.80 -6.03
C MET A 8 20.43 -45.28 -6.13
N ALA A 9 19.65 -44.81 -7.11
CA ALA A 9 19.12 -43.47 -7.16
C ALA A 9 18.26 -43.21 -5.91
N ARG A 10 18.53 -42.12 -5.19
CA ARG A 10 17.71 -41.66 -4.07
C ARG A 10 16.37 -41.16 -4.62
N LYS A 11 15.31 -41.96 -4.46
CA LYS A 11 13.92 -41.50 -4.51
C LYS A 11 13.66 -40.61 -3.29
N ALA A 12 13.60 -39.30 -3.50
CA ALA A 12 12.95 -38.39 -2.58
C ALA A 12 11.42 -38.54 -2.74
N LYS A 13 10.77 -39.12 -1.73
CA LYS A 13 9.31 -39.11 -1.59
C LYS A 13 8.86 -37.67 -1.31
N ARG A 14 8.43 -36.94 -2.35
CA ARG A 14 7.59 -35.76 -2.20
C ARG A 14 6.18 -36.23 -1.87
N TRP A 15 5.69 -35.86 -0.69
CA TRP A 15 4.26 -35.88 -0.39
C TRP A 15 3.60 -34.77 -1.19
N ALA A 16 3.01 -35.11 -2.34
CA ALA A 16 2.02 -34.27 -2.98
C ALA A 16 0.66 -34.62 -2.35
N MET A 17 0.21 -33.81 -1.39
CA MET A 17 -1.22 -33.76 -1.08
C MET A 17 -1.86 -32.76 -2.04
N ALA A 18 -2.03 -33.19 -3.29
CA ALA A 18 -3.06 -32.67 -4.17
C ALA A 18 -4.32 -33.49 -3.90
N GLY A 19 -5.06 -33.09 -2.86
CA GLY A 19 -6.37 -33.63 -2.53
C GLY A 19 -7.48 -32.87 -3.24
N CYS A 20 -7.31 -32.50 -4.51
CA CYS A 20 -8.43 -32.05 -5.33
C CYS A 20 -9.23 -33.31 -5.71
N ILE A 21 -10.21 -33.67 -4.88
CA ILE A 21 -11.27 -34.57 -5.31
C ILE A 21 -12.07 -33.81 -6.38
N VAL A 22 -11.64 -33.93 -7.63
CA VAL A 22 -12.51 -33.75 -8.79
C VAL A 22 -13.48 -34.93 -8.74
N LEU A 23 -14.64 -34.76 -8.11
CA LEU A 23 -15.77 -35.67 -8.30
C LEU A 23 -16.36 -35.42 -9.68
N GLY A 24 -15.66 -35.92 -10.70
CA GLY A 24 -16.32 -36.34 -11.92
C GLY A 24 -17.33 -37.44 -11.57
N GLY A 25 -18.60 -37.21 -11.90
CA GLY A 25 -19.65 -38.23 -11.84
C GLY A 25 -20.53 -38.22 -10.59
N ALA A 26 -21.28 -37.14 -10.38
CA ALA A 26 -22.56 -37.17 -9.66
C ALA A 26 -23.43 -35.96 -10.04
N GLY A 27 -23.60 -35.71 -11.34
CA GLY A 27 -24.71 -34.90 -11.84
C GLY A 27 -26.00 -35.71 -11.71
N SER A 28 -26.48 -35.92 -10.49
CA SER A 28 -27.79 -36.50 -10.24
C SER A 28 -28.74 -35.36 -9.94
N ALA A 29 -29.75 -35.21 -10.80
CA ALA A 29 -30.80 -34.21 -10.70
C ALA A 29 -31.35 -34.13 -9.26
N TRP A 30 -31.21 -32.97 -8.63
CA TRP A 30 -31.84 -32.65 -7.34
C TRP A 30 -33.33 -32.31 -7.55
N ALA A 31 -34.04 -33.14 -8.31
CA ALA A 31 -35.45 -32.99 -8.57
C ALA A 31 -36.25 -33.69 -7.46
N GLY A 32 -36.84 -32.89 -6.57
CA GLY A 32 -37.94 -33.33 -5.70
C GLY A 32 -37.70 -33.26 -4.19
N ASN A 33 -36.48 -33.49 -3.70
CA ASN A 33 -36.15 -33.47 -2.26
C ASN A 33 -34.88 -32.67 -1.95
N ALA A 34 -34.84 -32.05 -0.77
CA ALA A 34 -33.71 -31.24 -0.33
C ALA A 34 -32.44 -32.10 -0.15
N PRO A 35 -31.27 -31.63 -0.63
CA PRO A 35 -30.00 -32.26 -0.33
C PRO A 35 -29.72 -32.42 1.16
N PRO A 36 -29.02 -33.51 1.56
CA PRO A 36 -28.35 -33.52 2.85
C PRO A 36 -27.34 -32.36 2.94
N VAL A 37 -27.28 -31.72 4.11
CA VAL A 37 -26.31 -30.65 4.43
C VAL A 37 -24.88 -31.08 4.06
N SER A 38 -24.48 -32.27 4.49
CA SER A 38 -23.14 -32.82 4.25
C SER A 38 -22.83 -33.02 2.77
N THR A 39 -23.83 -33.22 1.91
CA THR A 39 -23.62 -33.30 0.47
C THR A 39 -23.31 -31.92 -0.11
N MET A 40 -24.04 -30.88 0.28
CA MET A 40 -23.76 -29.51 -0.19
C MET A 40 -22.41 -28.99 0.30
N LEU A 41 -22.00 -29.35 1.53
CA LEU A 41 -20.72 -28.94 2.11
C LEU A 41 -19.50 -29.58 1.44
N ARG A 42 -19.65 -30.71 0.73
CA ARG A 42 -18.56 -31.35 -0.03
C ARG A 42 -18.15 -30.58 -1.28
N TYR A 43 -19.00 -29.67 -1.76
CA TYR A 43 -18.67 -28.83 -2.90
C TYR A 43 -17.83 -27.64 -2.43
N HIS A 44 -16.67 -27.52 -3.04
CA HIS A 44 -15.76 -26.39 -2.87
C HIS A 44 -15.68 -25.59 -4.18
N PRO A 45 -15.32 -24.30 -4.11
CA PRO A 45 -14.92 -23.54 -5.29
C PRO A 45 -13.87 -24.30 -6.11
N ALA A 46 -14.02 -24.36 -7.43
CA ALA A 46 -13.05 -24.96 -8.34
C ALA A 46 -11.77 -24.13 -8.43
N GLN A 47 -11.88 -22.81 -8.22
CA GLN A 47 -10.75 -21.89 -8.21
C GLN A 47 -10.13 -21.78 -6.81
N GLU A 48 -8.81 -21.85 -6.74
CA GLU A 48 -8.07 -21.74 -5.48
C GLU A 48 -8.16 -20.33 -4.88
N GLY A 49 -8.09 -20.25 -3.55
CA GLY A 49 -8.00 -18.97 -2.82
C GLY A 49 -9.34 -18.27 -2.51
N VAL A 50 -10.47 -18.82 -2.96
CA VAL A 50 -11.82 -18.31 -2.64
C VAL A 50 -12.13 -18.53 -1.15
N SER A 51 -12.47 -17.46 -0.44
CA SER A 51 -12.68 -17.47 1.01
C SER A 51 -14.16 -17.65 1.35
N ILE A 52 -14.57 -18.86 1.70
CA ILE A 52 -15.97 -19.19 1.99
C ILE A 52 -16.18 -19.55 3.47
N THR A 53 -17.38 -19.27 4.00
CA THR A 53 -17.78 -19.81 5.30
C THR A 53 -18.09 -21.30 5.16
N THR A 54 -17.41 -22.12 5.94
CA THR A 54 -17.68 -23.55 6.08
C THR A 54 -17.90 -23.84 7.56
N PRO A 55 -19.09 -24.32 7.97
CA PRO A 55 -19.36 -24.64 9.35
C PRO A 55 -18.41 -25.74 9.84
N LYS A 56 -18.09 -25.71 11.13
CA LYS A 56 -17.34 -26.80 11.77
C LYS A 56 -18.21 -28.07 11.80
N PRO A 57 -17.61 -29.27 11.90
CA PRO A 57 -18.36 -30.52 11.96
C PRO A 57 -19.48 -30.54 13.02
N GLU A 58 -19.25 -29.92 14.18
CA GLU A 58 -20.22 -29.80 15.27
C GLU A 58 -21.38 -28.82 14.98
N GLU A 59 -21.20 -27.89 14.03
CA GLU A 59 -22.19 -26.89 13.63
C GLU A 59 -23.10 -27.40 12.50
N GLU A 60 -22.72 -28.49 11.81
CA GLU A 60 -23.48 -29.05 10.69
C GLU A 60 -24.92 -29.43 11.06
N ALA A 61 -25.12 -29.93 12.29
CA ALA A 61 -26.44 -30.33 12.78
C ALA A 61 -27.43 -29.16 12.89
N GLY A 62 -26.93 -27.92 13.00
CA GLY A 62 -27.75 -26.70 13.02
C GLY A 62 -28.06 -26.13 11.64
N CYS A 63 -27.41 -26.63 10.59
CA CYS A 63 -27.59 -26.12 9.23
C CYS A 63 -28.90 -26.64 8.60
N LYS A 64 -29.47 -25.86 7.69
CA LYS A 64 -30.73 -26.16 7.01
C LYS A 64 -30.62 -25.97 5.52
N VAL A 65 -31.32 -26.80 4.76
CA VAL A 65 -31.42 -26.69 3.31
C VAL A 65 -32.83 -26.26 2.93
N GLU A 66 -32.94 -25.16 2.21
CA GLU A 66 -34.21 -24.53 1.84
C GLU A 66 -34.36 -24.47 0.31
N LEU A 67 -35.58 -24.66 -0.18
CA LEU A 67 -35.89 -24.53 -1.61
C LEU A 67 -35.81 -23.04 -2.02
N VAL A 68 -35.06 -22.77 -3.08
CA VAL A 68 -35.02 -21.46 -3.74
C VAL A 68 -35.76 -21.56 -5.07
N LYS A 69 -36.66 -20.62 -5.35
CA LYS A 69 -37.32 -20.47 -6.65
C LYS A 69 -36.77 -19.23 -7.35
N GLY A 70 -36.48 -19.34 -8.64
CA GLY A 70 -36.12 -18.20 -9.48
C GLY A 70 -37.16 -17.96 -10.56
N ALA A 71 -36.77 -17.22 -11.59
CA ALA A 71 -37.64 -16.87 -12.70
C ALA A 71 -38.01 -18.09 -13.54
N GLY A 72 -39.24 -18.10 -14.06
CA GLY A 72 -39.74 -19.17 -14.93
C GLY A 72 -39.76 -20.52 -14.22
N LYS A 73 -39.05 -21.50 -14.78
CA LYS A 73 -38.91 -22.82 -14.18
C LYS A 73 -37.74 -22.89 -13.20
N GLY A 74 -36.89 -21.88 -13.06
CA GLY A 74 -35.68 -22.02 -12.26
C GLY A 74 -35.92 -22.37 -10.79
N SER A 75 -35.18 -23.33 -10.26
CA SER A 75 -35.22 -23.71 -8.85
C SER A 75 -33.87 -24.25 -8.37
N GLY A 76 -33.69 -24.28 -7.05
CA GLY A 76 -32.44 -24.72 -6.45
C GLY A 76 -32.55 -24.89 -4.94
N TRP A 77 -31.41 -25.08 -4.29
CA TRP A 77 -31.30 -25.33 -2.86
C TRP A 77 -30.30 -24.36 -2.23
N ALA A 78 -30.73 -23.69 -1.16
CA ALA A 78 -29.87 -22.84 -0.34
C ALA A 78 -29.52 -23.57 0.96
N LEU A 79 -28.23 -23.77 1.21
CA LEU A 79 -27.72 -24.18 2.51
C LEU A 79 -27.56 -22.95 3.39
N LYS A 80 -28.13 -22.99 4.59
CA LYS A 80 -28.02 -21.95 5.62
C LYS A 80 -27.45 -22.49 6.92
N ASP A 81 -26.71 -21.67 7.64
CA ASP A 81 -26.21 -22.00 8.98
C ASP A 81 -27.32 -21.95 10.05
N ALA A 82 -26.97 -22.24 11.31
CA ALA A 82 -27.90 -22.20 12.44
C ALA A 82 -28.51 -20.81 12.70
N ASN A 83 -27.86 -19.75 12.23
CA ASN A 83 -28.31 -18.36 12.35
C ASN A 83 -29.10 -17.89 11.11
N GLY A 84 -29.33 -18.78 10.14
CA GLY A 84 -30.04 -18.46 8.90
C GLY A 84 -29.20 -17.76 7.83
N LYS A 85 -27.88 -17.62 8.00
CA LYS A 85 -26.99 -17.06 6.98
C LYS A 85 -26.74 -18.07 5.88
N THR A 86 -26.81 -17.62 4.63
CA THR A 86 -26.55 -18.47 3.46
C THR A 86 -25.07 -18.87 3.38
N LEU A 87 -24.83 -20.16 3.16
CA LEU A 87 -23.51 -20.77 2.98
C LEU A 87 -23.26 -21.15 1.52
N ARG A 88 -24.25 -21.77 0.87
CA ARG A 88 -24.19 -22.21 -0.53
C ARG A 88 -25.56 -22.05 -1.18
N VAL A 89 -25.60 -21.75 -2.48
CA VAL A 89 -26.82 -21.84 -3.30
C VAL A 89 -26.50 -22.57 -4.58
N PHE A 90 -27.14 -23.71 -4.82
CA PHE A 90 -27.01 -24.47 -6.06
C PHE A 90 -28.33 -24.39 -6.82
N PHE A 91 -28.27 -23.93 -8.07
CA PHE A 91 -29.45 -23.55 -8.83
C PHE A 91 -29.43 -24.19 -10.22
N SER A 92 -30.63 -24.41 -10.75
CA SER A 92 -30.92 -24.88 -12.10
C SER A 92 -31.90 -23.91 -12.73
N HIS A 93 -31.59 -23.38 -13.91
CA HIS A 93 -32.54 -22.51 -14.62
C HIS A 93 -33.74 -23.26 -15.22
N ASP A 94 -33.63 -24.56 -15.47
CA ASP A 94 -34.65 -25.36 -16.18
C ASP A 94 -35.22 -26.55 -15.36
N GLN A 95 -34.79 -26.71 -14.11
CA GLN A 95 -35.09 -27.83 -13.19
C GLN A 95 -34.49 -29.19 -13.57
N THR A 96 -33.66 -29.25 -14.61
CA THR A 96 -33.11 -30.52 -15.09
C THR A 96 -31.77 -30.79 -14.43
N ASN A 97 -30.79 -29.92 -14.66
CA ASN A 97 -29.45 -30.02 -14.09
C ASN A 97 -29.05 -28.74 -13.38
N LEU A 98 -28.23 -28.86 -12.35
CA LEU A 98 -27.59 -27.70 -11.74
C LEU A 98 -26.64 -27.07 -12.75
N ASP A 99 -26.77 -25.76 -12.92
CA ASP A 99 -25.96 -24.96 -13.84
C ASP A 99 -25.36 -23.73 -13.16
N VAL A 100 -25.63 -23.54 -11.86
CA VAL A 100 -25.04 -22.48 -11.04
C VAL A 100 -24.67 -23.01 -9.65
N TRP A 101 -23.44 -22.71 -9.23
CA TRP A 101 -22.94 -22.98 -7.89
C TRP A 101 -22.43 -21.71 -7.22
N SER A 102 -23.14 -21.23 -6.21
CA SER A 102 -22.84 -19.99 -5.50
C SER A 102 -22.33 -20.26 -4.10
N TYR A 103 -21.29 -19.53 -3.70
CA TYR A 103 -20.56 -19.72 -2.46
C TYR A 103 -20.52 -18.41 -1.66
N TYR A 104 -20.67 -18.53 -0.34
CA TYR A 104 -20.90 -17.40 0.55
C TYR A 104 -19.88 -17.34 1.68
N LYS A 105 -19.56 -16.10 2.08
CA LYS A 105 -18.81 -15.76 3.29
C LYS A 105 -19.69 -14.87 4.17
N ASP A 106 -19.95 -15.33 5.39
CA ASP A 106 -20.75 -14.65 6.41
C ASP A 106 -22.15 -14.23 5.94
N GLY A 107 -22.72 -14.96 4.99
CA GLY A 107 -24.04 -14.70 4.40
C GLY A 107 -24.02 -13.86 3.13
N VAL A 108 -22.86 -13.39 2.67
CA VAL A 108 -22.68 -12.63 1.44
C VAL A 108 -22.07 -13.51 0.36
N GLU A 109 -22.63 -13.49 -0.85
CA GLU A 109 -22.08 -14.26 -1.96
C GLU A 109 -20.72 -13.71 -2.38
N VAL A 110 -19.69 -14.54 -2.36
CA VAL A 110 -18.32 -14.12 -2.69
C VAL A 110 -17.81 -14.74 -3.98
N TYR A 111 -18.45 -15.81 -4.44
CA TYR A 111 -18.00 -16.52 -5.62
C TYR A 111 -19.11 -17.36 -6.25
N ARG A 112 -19.13 -17.41 -7.58
CA ARG A 112 -20.13 -18.12 -8.36
C ARG A 112 -19.48 -18.82 -9.56
N GLU A 113 -19.89 -20.06 -9.76
CA GLU A 113 -19.59 -20.83 -10.96
C GLU A 113 -20.89 -21.04 -11.74
N SER A 114 -20.81 -21.03 -13.06
CA SER A 114 -21.95 -21.40 -13.89
C SER A 114 -21.54 -22.15 -15.14
N GLU A 115 -22.45 -22.96 -15.65
CA GLU A 115 -22.37 -23.62 -16.95
C GLU A 115 -23.29 -22.89 -17.94
N THR A 116 -22.72 -22.05 -18.81
CA THR A 116 -23.47 -21.26 -19.78
C THR A 116 -23.98 -22.07 -20.96
N GLU A 117 -23.23 -23.08 -21.39
CA GLU A 117 -23.62 -23.97 -22.48
C GLU A 117 -23.95 -25.38 -21.99
N GLY A 118 -25.09 -25.92 -22.44
CA GLY A 118 -25.54 -27.28 -22.13
C GLY A 118 -26.52 -27.38 -20.95
N GLY A 119 -26.93 -26.26 -20.34
CA GLY A 119 -27.96 -26.25 -19.28
C GLY A 119 -27.60 -27.15 -18.10
N GLY A 120 -26.34 -27.16 -17.68
CA GLY A 120 -25.85 -28.01 -16.58
C GLY A 120 -25.58 -29.47 -16.96
N ALA A 121 -25.78 -29.88 -18.22
CA ALA A 121 -25.69 -31.28 -18.62
C ALA A 121 -24.27 -31.87 -18.51
N THR A 122 -23.22 -31.04 -18.56
CA THR A 122 -21.85 -31.54 -18.39
C THR A 122 -21.42 -31.55 -16.92
N GLY A 123 -22.09 -30.78 -16.06
CA GLY A 123 -21.74 -30.61 -14.65
C GLY A 123 -20.39 -29.91 -14.47
N LYS A 124 -19.95 -29.16 -15.48
CA LYS A 124 -18.67 -28.46 -15.51
C LYS A 124 -18.90 -26.99 -15.83
N ALA A 125 -18.52 -26.14 -14.89
CA ALA A 125 -18.58 -24.70 -15.07
C ALA A 125 -17.59 -24.23 -16.15
N ASP A 126 -18.03 -23.28 -16.95
CA ASP A 126 -17.26 -22.55 -17.98
C ASP A 126 -17.14 -21.05 -17.65
N GLN A 127 -17.83 -20.58 -16.60
CA GLN A 127 -17.74 -19.23 -16.07
C GLN A 127 -17.41 -19.27 -14.58
N PHE A 128 -16.48 -18.42 -14.16
CA PHE A 128 -16.06 -18.27 -12.77
C PHE A 128 -16.09 -16.80 -12.39
N ARG A 129 -16.86 -16.44 -11.36
CA ARG A 129 -17.11 -15.05 -11.00
C ARG A 129 -16.83 -14.83 -9.53
N TRP A 130 -15.95 -13.88 -9.24
CA TRP A 130 -15.68 -13.37 -7.90
C TRP A 130 -16.58 -12.18 -7.63
N LEU A 131 -17.03 -12.07 -6.38
CA LEU A 131 -18.04 -11.12 -5.95
C LEU A 131 -17.68 -10.54 -4.57
N ASN A 132 -18.10 -9.29 -4.34
CA ASN A 132 -18.01 -8.62 -3.04
C ASN A 132 -16.59 -8.69 -2.44
N ALA A 133 -16.43 -9.30 -1.26
CA ALA A 133 -15.16 -9.33 -0.53
C ALA A 133 -14.04 -10.11 -1.23
N ASP A 134 -14.38 -10.96 -2.22
CA ASP A 134 -13.39 -11.75 -2.97
C ASP A 134 -13.11 -11.15 -4.37
N GLY A 135 -13.67 -9.98 -4.70
CA GLY A 135 -13.35 -9.22 -5.92
C GLY A 135 -14.52 -9.03 -6.88
N MET A 136 -14.22 -8.70 -8.13
CA MET A 136 -15.19 -8.51 -9.22
C MET A 136 -14.85 -9.27 -10.50
N LYS A 137 -13.69 -9.94 -10.56
CA LYS A 137 -13.23 -10.62 -11.77
C LYS A 137 -14.18 -11.73 -12.23
N TRP A 138 -14.26 -11.89 -13.55
CA TRP A 138 -15.09 -12.88 -14.23
C TRP A 138 -14.26 -13.59 -15.30
N GLY A 139 -13.81 -14.80 -14.97
CA GLY A 139 -13.04 -15.68 -15.86
C GLY A 139 -13.91 -16.65 -16.66
N VAL A 140 -13.41 -17.05 -17.82
CA VAL A 140 -14.06 -17.97 -18.75
C VAL A 140 -13.12 -19.13 -19.07
N ASP A 141 -13.65 -20.35 -19.06
CA ASP A 141 -13.01 -21.57 -19.53
C ASP A 141 -13.96 -22.29 -20.49
N GLU A 142 -13.98 -21.85 -21.75
CA GLU A 142 -14.87 -22.40 -22.78
C GLU A 142 -14.62 -23.91 -23.01
N ALA A 143 -13.39 -24.37 -22.80
CA ALA A 143 -13.00 -25.76 -22.99
C ALA A 143 -13.32 -26.66 -21.79
N LYS A 144 -13.79 -26.09 -20.66
CA LYS A 144 -14.18 -26.79 -19.44
C LYS A 144 -13.08 -27.75 -18.93
N HIS A 145 -11.81 -27.32 -19.01
CA HIS A 145 -10.64 -28.08 -18.56
C HIS A 145 -10.10 -27.64 -17.19
N GLY A 146 -10.75 -26.69 -16.54
CA GLY A 146 -10.40 -26.11 -15.26
C GLY A 146 -9.40 -24.96 -15.32
N GLN A 147 -9.16 -24.35 -16.49
CA GLN A 147 -8.22 -23.22 -16.61
C GLN A 147 -8.90 -22.06 -17.32
N ILE A 148 -8.84 -20.89 -16.70
CA ILE A 148 -9.37 -19.66 -17.29
C ILE A 148 -8.48 -19.27 -18.47
N THR A 149 -9.08 -19.14 -19.64
CA THR A 149 -8.39 -18.74 -20.88
C THR A 149 -8.59 -17.28 -21.20
N HIS A 150 -9.61 -16.63 -20.61
CA HIS A 150 -9.93 -15.23 -20.83
C HIS A 150 -10.76 -14.64 -19.67
N TRP A 151 -10.68 -13.32 -19.48
CA TRP A 151 -11.42 -12.58 -18.45
C TRP A 151 -12.44 -11.60 -19.04
N LYS A 152 -13.74 -11.83 -18.84
CA LYS A 152 -14.82 -10.89 -19.20
C LYS A 152 -14.78 -9.59 -18.40
N ALA A 153 -14.32 -9.67 -17.15
CA ALA A 153 -14.09 -8.52 -16.27
C ALA A 153 -12.90 -8.81 -15.37
N ILE A 154 -12.05 -7.81 -15.14
CA ILE A 154 -10.93 -7.88 -14.19
C ILE A 154 -10.38 -6.46 -13.99
N SER A 155 -10.19 -6.04 -12.73
CA SER A 155 -9.61 -4.73 -12.39
C SER A 155 -8.08 -4.72 -12.58
N PRO A 156 -7.42 -3.54 -12.62
CA PRO A 156 -5.95 -3.47 -12.64
C PRO A 156 -5.32 -4.19 -11.44
N GLU A 157 -5.88 -4.00 -10.24
CA GLU A 157 -5.40 -4.66 -9.02
C GLU A 157 -5.51 -6.19 -9.14
N GLU A 158 -6.62 -6.69 -9.66
CA GLU A 158 -6.83 -8.12 -9.88
C GLU A 158 -5.90 -8.67 -10.98
N VAL A 159 -5.62 -7.90 -12.05
CA VAL A 159 -4.60 -8.25 -13.04
C VAL A 159 -3.24 -8.45 -12.36
N SER A 160 -2.85 -7.53 -11.47
CA SER A 160 -1.57 -7.64 -10.74
C SER A 160 -1.49 -8.86 -9.82
N GLN A 161 -2.61 -9.24 -9.19
CA GLN A 161 -2.69 -10.45 -8.37
C GLN A 161 -2.55 -11.71 -9.22
N GLU A 162 -3.18 -11.75 -10.40
CA GLU A 162 -3.06 -12.87 -11.34
C GLU A 162 -1.65 -12.98 -11.94
N ILE A 163 -0.96 -11.85 -12.22
CA ILE A 163 0.45 -11.83 -12.60
C ILE A 163 1.32 -12.47 -11.51
N LEU A 164 1.14 -12.04 -10.25
CA LEU A 164 1.90 -12.61 -9.13
C LEU A 164 1.63 -14.11 -8.98
N HIS A 165 0.37 -14.53 -9.15
CA HIS A 165 0.00 -15.95 -9.09
C HIS A 165 0.68 -16.73 -10.22
N ALA A 166 0.61 -16.24 -11.46
CA ALA A 166 1.27 -16.86 -12.62
C ALA A 166 2.78 -17.02 -12.39
N LEU A 167 3.47 -15.98 -11.90
CA LEU A 167 4.91 -16.04 -11.59
C LEU A 167 5.21 -17.06 -10.48
N THR A 168 4.38 -17.10 -9.44
CA THR A 168 4.54 -18.01 -8.29
C THR A 168 4.37 -19.47 -8.70
N THR A 169 3.36 -19.77 -9.52
CA THR A 169 3.07 -21.12 -9.99
C THR A 169 3.85 -21.50 -11.24
N LYS A 170 4.58 -20.55 -11.83
CA LYS A 170 5.32 -20.69 -13.10
C LYS A 170 4.38 -21.05 -14.26
N ASP A 171 3.15 -20.56 -14.18
CA ASP A 171 2.08 -20.84 -15.13
C ASP A 171 1.96 -19.71 -16.15
N PHE A 172 2.59 -19.90 -17.31
CA PHE A 172 2.52 -18.92 -18.39
C PHE A 172 1.12 -18.85 -19.02
N ALA A 173 0.34 -19.94 -19.02
CA ALA A 173 -1.01 -19.92 -19.59
C ALA A 173 -1.92 -18.99 -18.79
N ARG A 174 -1.75 -18.97 -17.45
CA ARG A 174 -2.43 -18.02 -16.57
C ARG A 174 -2.08 -16.56 -16.88
N LEU A 175 -0.81 -16.26 -17.18
CA LEU A 175 -0.42 -14.93 -17.63
C LEU A 175 -1.04 -14.61 -19.00
N GLN A 176 -1.00 -15.56 -19.93
CA GLN A 176 -1.52 -15.39 -21.29
C GLN A 176 -3.02 -15.07 -21.31
N ALA A 177 -3.80 -15.59 -20.35
CA ALA A 177 -5.22 -15.24 -20.20
C ALA A 177 -5.48 -13.75 -19.91
N LEU A 178 -4.46 -13.00 -19.46
CA LEU A 178 -4.53 -11.55 -19.20
C LEU A 178 -4.16 -10.70 -20.42
N MET A 179 -3.59 -11.32 -21.47
CA MET A 179 -3.09 -10.60 -22.65
C MET A 179 -4.23 -10.19 -23.58
N ILE A 180 -4.06 -9.05 -24.24
CA ILE A 180 -5.04 -8.54 -25.21
C ILE A 180 -5.09 -9.44 -26.45
N SER A 181 -6.28 -9.82 -26.89
CA SER A 181 -6.44 -10.65 -28.09
C SER A 181 -6.56 -9.84 -29.39
N GLU A 182 -6.35 -10.48 -30.53
CA GLU A 182 -6.60 -9.92 -31.87
C GLU A 182 -8.04 -9.40 -32.06
N ALA A 183 -9.03 -10.09 -31.47
CA ALA A 183 -10.41 -9.67 -31.53
C ALA A 183 -10.63 -8.37 -30.72
N GLU A 184 -9.98 -8.28 -29.55
CA GLU A 184 -10.07 -7.12 -28.67
C GLU A 184 -9.34 -5.90 -29.22
N MET A 185 -8.15 -6.07 -29.81
CA MET A 185 -7.44 -5.00 -30.51
C MET A 185 -8.30 -4.38 -31.62
N LYS A 186 -9.04 -5.22 -32.37
CA LYS A 186 -10.01 -4.76 -33.38
C LYS A 186 -11.22 -4.09 -32.75
N GLN A 187 -11.75 -4.65 -31.66
CA GLN A 187 -12.91 -4.12 -30.94
C GLN A 187 -12.66 -2.69 -30.43
N ILE A 188 -11.47 -2.43 -29.91
CA ILE A 188 -11.10 -1.10 -29.41
C ILE A 188 -10.52 -0.18 -30.49
N GLY A 189 -10.44 -0.66 -31.74
CA GLY A 189 -10.02 0.11 -32.92
C GLY A 189 -8.58 0.61 -32.83
N LEU A 190 -7.64 -0.24 -32.44
CA LEU A 190 -6.21 0.06 -32.60
C LEU A 190 -5.86 0.17 -34.09
N SER A 191 -4.96 1.11 -34.43
CA SER A 191 -4.37 1.17 -35.77
C SER A 191 -3.52 -0.09 -36.05
N GLU A 192 -3.30 -0.40 -37.33
CA GLU A 192 -2.47 -1.53 -37.72
C GLU A 192 -1.04 -1.42 -37.18
N GLU A 193 -0.51 -0.19 -37.07
CA GLU A 193 0.80 0.09 -36.46
C GLU A 193 0.82 -0.27 -34.96
N GLN A 194 -0.18 0.17 -34.20
CA GLN A 194 -0.31 -0.15 -32.78
C GLN A 194 -0.51 -1.64 -32.55
N ALA A 195 -1.38 -2.29 -33.34
CA ALA A 195 -1.60 -3.72 -33.26
C ALA A 195 -0.34 -4.52 -33.62
N ALA A 196 0.43 -4.08 -34.62
CA ALA A 196 1.71 -4.69 -34.98
C ALA A 196 2.75 -4.56 -33.87
N HIS A 197 2.79 -3.43 -33.16
CA HIS A 197 3.66 -3.23 -32.02
C HIS A 197 3.31 -4.17 -30.86
N ILE A 198 2.03 -4.24 -30.48
CA ILE A 198 1.56 -5.16 -29.43
C ILE A 198 1.88 -6.61 -29.79
N ARG A 199 1.62 -7.03 -31.04
CA ARG A 199 2.01 -8.36 -31.53
C ARG A 199 3.49 -8.65 -31.37
N ASP A 200 4.36 -7.65 -31.51
CA ASP A 200 5.80 -7.84 -31.31
C ASP A 200 6.17 -7.98 -29.84
N LEU A 201 5.54 -7.21 -28.95
CA LEU A 201 5.69 -7.34 -27.50
C LEU A 201 5.23 -8.73 -27.00
N GLU A 202 4.10 -9.22 -27.50
CA GLU A 202 3.55 -10.53 -27.13
C GLU A 202 4.47 -11.70 -27.53
N LYS A 203 5.15 -11.62 -28.68
CA LYS A 203 6.16 -12.64 -29.06
C LYS A 203 7.27 -12.76 -28.01
N GLY A 204 7.63 -11.66 -27.35
CA GLY A 204 8.64 -11.62 -26.31
C GLY A 204 8.14 -12.05 -24.92
N ALA A 205 6.83 -12.18 -24.72
CA ALA A 205 6.24 -12.32 -23.40
C ALA A 205 6.67 -13.59 -22.65
N ALA A 206 6.73 -14.74 -23.35
CA ALA A 206 7.18 -15.99 -22.74
C ALA A 206 8.64 -15.90 -22.25
N SER A 207 9.51 -15.25 -23.03
CA SER A 207 10.91 -15.05 -22.64
C SER A 207 11.03 -14.08 -21.45
N LYS A 208 10.30 -12.96 -21.48
CA LYS A 208 10.23 -12.01 -20.36
C LYS A 208 9.72 -12.68 -19.08
N PHE A 209 8.65 -13.48 -19.16
CA PHE A 209 8.11 -14.21 -18.02
C PHE A 209 9.14 -15.15 -17.38
N GLN A 210 9.86 -15.94 -18.18
CA GLN A 210 10.91 -16.84 -17.67
C GLN A 210 12.07 -16.06 -17.04
N LYS A 211 12.46 -14.93 -17.66
CA LYS A 211 13.49 -14.05 -17.12
C LYS A 211 13.06 -13.46 -15.77
N THR A 212 11.84 -12.95 -15.66
CA THR A 212 11.30 -12.37 -14.42
C THR A 212 11.25 -13.39 -13.29
N ILE A 213 10.90 -14.64 -13.57
CA ILE A 213 11.01 -15.73 -12.58
C ILE A 213 12.46 -15.94 -12.14
N ALA A 214 13.42 -15.90 -13.07
CA ALA A 214 14.83 -16.07 -12.77
C ALA A 214 15.40 -14.91 -11.93
N ASP A 215 14.95 -13.69 -12.19
CA ASP A 215 15.36 -12.46 -11.50
C ASP A 215 14.73 -12.35 -10.09
N LEU A 216 13.72 -13.18 -9.78
CA LEU A 216 13.02 -13.21 -8.49
C LEU A 216 13.20 -14.56 -7.76
N PRO A 217 14.43 -14.92 -7.35
CA PRO A 217 14.73 -16.24 -6.81
C PRO A 217 13.93 -16.59 -5.54
N LYS A 218 13.53 -15.59 -4.75
CA LYS A 218 12.74 -15.77 -3.52
C LYS A 218 11.32 -16.27 -3.78
N LEU A 219 10.74 -15.99 -4.96
CA LEU A 219 9.42 -16.52 -5.36
C LEU A 219 9.41 -18.05 -5.42
N SER A 220 10.53 -18.68 -5.77
CA SER A 220 10.62 -20.15 -5.85
C SER A 220 10.73 -20.82 -4.47
N SER A 221 11.05 -20.08 -3.41
CA SER A 221 11.30 -20.61 -2.06
C SER A 221 10.33 -20.12 -0.99
N GLY A 222 9.54 -19.08 -1.26
CA GLY A 222 8.62 -18.48 -0.30
C GLY A 222 7.16 -18.49 -0.81
N LYS A 223 6.23 -18.18 0.10
CA LYS A 223 4.82 -17.91 -0.25
C LYS A 223 4.64 -16.40 -0.34
N PRO A 224 4.49 -15.82 -1.55
CA PRO A 224 4.35 -14.39 -1.68
C PRO A 224 2.99 -13.92 -1.15
N THR A 225 2.98 -12.71 -0.59
CA THR A 225 1.78 -12.00 -0.18
C THR A 225 1.70 -10.73 -1.00
N TRP A 226 0.64 -10.59 -1.82
CA TRP A 226 0.37 -9.37 -2.56
C TRP A 226 0.09 -8.22 -1.58
N VAL A 227 0.67 -7.04 -1.82
CA VAL A 227 0.54 -5.85 -0.96
C VAL A 227 -0.32 -4.79 -1.64
N HIS A 228 0.11 -4.30 -2.81
CA HIS A 228 -0.60 -3.27 -3.57
C HIS A 228 -0.14 -3.22 -5.04
N LEU A 229 -0.91 -2.54 -5.89
CA LEU A 229 -0.53 -2.14 -7.25
C LEU A 229 -0.38 -0.62 -7.32
N GLU A 230 0.82 -0.15 -7.59
CA GLU A 230 1.11 1.27 -7.82
C GLU A 230 0.96 1.62 -9.32
N THR A 231 0.17 2.66 -9.60
CA THR A 231 -0.07 3.19 -10.95
C THR A 231 -0.12 4.72 -10.91
N ALA A 232 0.23 5.36 -12.04
CA ALA A 232 -0.10 6.77 -12.28
C ALA A 232 -1.60 6.94 -12.59
N ALA A 233 -2.07 8.16 -12.81
CA ALA A 233 -3.43 8.38 -13.31
C ALA A 233 -3.64 7.73 -14.70
N PRO A 234 -4.78 7.08 -14.97
CA PRO A 234 -5.03 6.47 -16.27
C PRO A 234 -5.13 7.53 -17.36
N GLU A 235 -4.56 7.22 -18.52
CA GLU A 235 -4.64 8.05 -19.72
C GLU A 235 -5.88 7.71 -20.53
N CYS A 236 -6.49 8.72 -21.16
CA CYS A 236 -7.60 8.54 -22.08
C CYS A 236 -7.22 9.04 -23.48
N THR A 237 -7.25 8.17 -24.48
CA THR A 237 -7.23 8.58 -25.89
C THR A 237 -8.68 8.74 -26.37
N PRO A 238 -9.15 9.96 -26.60
CA PRO A 238 -10.54 10.19 -27.00
C PRO A 238 -10.84 9.54 -28.35
N ALA A 239 -12.10 9.14 -28.53
CA ALA A 239 -12.58 8.74 -29.85
C ALA A 239 -12.62 9.96 -30.78
N GLU A 240 -12.24 9.78 -32.05
CA GLU A 240 -12.39 10.85 -33.05
C GLU A 240 -13.88 11.19 -33.24
N PRO A 241 -14.24 12.47 -33.44
CA PRO A 241 -15.62 12.86 -33.71
C PRO A 241 -16.20 12.10 -34.92
N GLY A 242 -17.28 11.35 -34.70
CA GLY A 242 -17.95 10.54 -35.73
C GLY A 242 -17.41 9.11 -35.89
N SER A 243 -16.38 8.73 -35.12
CA SER A 243 -15.90 7.34 -35.06
C SER A 243 -16.82 6.46 -34.20
N SER A 244 -16.96 5.19 -34.57
CA SER A 244 -17.62 4.16 -33.75
C SER A 244 -16.67 3.51 -32.73
N ARG A 245 -15.41 3.97 -32.67
CA ARG A 245 -14.41 3.47 -31.72
C ARG A 245 -14.73 3.94 -30.30
N PRO A 246 -14.59 3.09 -29.27
CA PRO A 246 -14.63 3.57 -27.88
C PRO A 246 -13.44 4.50 -27.56
N GLU A 247 -13.57 5.26 -26.48
CA GLU A 247 -12.43 5.90 -25.82
C GLU A 247 -11.47 4.81 -25.32
N LEU A 248 -10.16 5.03 -25.49
CA LEU A 248 -9.17 4.09 -24.97
C LEU A 248 -8.66 4.58 -23.63
N LEU A 249 -8.89 3.78 -22.60
CA LEU A 249 -8.30 3.98 -21.28
C LEU A 249 -7.09 3.06 -21.13
N LYS A 250 -5.97 3.62 -20.67
CA LYS A 250 -4.76 2.84 -20.44
C LYS A 250 -3.96 3.32 -19.23
N TYR A 251 -3.18 2.42 -18.65
CA TYR A 251 -2.05 2.75 -17.79
C TYR A 251 -0.78 2.43 -18.56
N SER A 252 0.11 3.41 -18.72
CA SER A 252 1.37 3.25 -19.45
C SER A 252 2.32 2.26 -18.77
N HIS A 253 2.21 2.12 -17.45
CA HIS A 253 2.92 1.13 -16.64
C HIS A 253 2.16 0.89 -15.31
N GLY A 254 2.54 -0.17 -14.61
CA GLY A 254 2.09 -0.46 -13.25
C GLY A 254 3.15 -1.26 -12.50
N SER A 255 3.27 -1.06 -11.19
CA SER A 255 4.21 -1.77 -10.31
C SER A 255 3.46 -2.48 -9.21
N LEU A 256 3.46 -3.82 -9.24
CA LEU A 256 2.90 -4.61 -8.16
C LEU A 256 3.96 -4.84 -7.08
N LEU A 257 3.57 -4.54 -5.84
CA LEU A 257 4.35 -4.74 -4.64
C LEU A 257 3.91 -6.04 -3.95
N PHE A 258 4.88 -6.85 -3.53
CA PHE A 258 4.60 -8.05 -2.76
C PHE A 258 5.72 -8.38 -1.77
N GLU A 259 5.35 -9.12 -0.72
CA GLU A 259 6.31 -9.62 0.26
C GLU A 259 6.57 -11.11 0.07
N VAL A 260 7.84 -11.52 0.10
CA VAL A 260 8.22 -12.93 0.05
C VAL A 260 9.48 -13.17 0.87
N GLY A 261 9.42 -14.13 1.79
CA GLY A 261 10.57 -14.51 2.62
C GLY A 261 11.10 -13.38 3.52
N GLY A 262 10.22 -12.48 3.98
CA GLY A 262 10.58 -11.33 4.82
C GLY A 262 11.24 -10.17 4.06
N ALA A 263 11.17 -10.16 2.73
CA ALA A 263 11.62 -9.05 1.90
C ALA A 263 10.47 -8.54 1.03
N THR A 264 10.55 -7.26 0.71
CA THR A 264 9.64 -6.56 -0.21
C THR A 264 10.25 -6.58 -1.61
N GLU A 265 9.49 -7.07 -2.58
CA GLU A 265 9.89 -7.23 -3.98
C GLU A 265 8.86 -6.55 -4.90
N TRP A 266 9.28 -6.20 -6.11
CA TRP A 266 8.47 -5.49 -7.08
C TRP A 266 8.46 -6.21 -8.43
N VAL A 267 7.32 -6.15 -9.12
CA VAL A 267 7.16 -6.59 -10.50
C VAL A 267 6.38 -5.54 -11.29
N GLN A 268 6.88 -5.18 -12.46
CA GLN A 268 6.17 -4.33 -13.41
C GLN A 268 5.16 -5.14 -14.22
N THR A 269 3.96 -4.59 -14.42
CA THR A 269 2.90 -5.17 -15.26
C THR A 269 3.12 -4.94 -16.75
N GLY A 270 3.86 -3.88 -17.11
CA GLY A 270 3.82 -3.29 -18.46
C GLY A 270 2.58 -2.42 -18.67
N GLU A 271 2.36 -1.98 -19.92
CA GLU A 271 1.16 -1.22 -20.29
C GLU A 271 -0.11 -2.07 -20.10
N MET A 272 -1.14 -1.47 -19.50
CA MET A 272 -2.47 -2.07 -19.34
C MET A 272 -3.51 -1.27 -20.12
N ILE A 273 -4.29 -1.92 -20.98
CA ILE A 273 -5.35 -1.30 -21.77
C ILE A 273 -6.71 -1.84 -21.33
N GLN A 274 -7.70 -0.97 -21.16
CA GLN A 274 -9.06 -1.39 -20.87
C GLN A 274 -9.81 -1.83 -22.13
N VAL A 275 -10.38 -3.03 -22.08
CA VAL A 275 -11.29 -3.57 -23.09
C VAL A 275 -12.61 -3.95 -22.41
N GLY A 276 -13.64 -3.14 -22.62
CA GLY A 276 -14.91 -3.31 -21.91
C GLY A 276 -14.71 -3.20 -20.38
N SER A 277 -15.06 -4.25 -19.64
CA SER A 277 -14.91 -4.31 -18.19
C SER A 277 -13.59 -4.97 -17.73
N ALA A 278 -12.66 -5.20 -18.64
CA ALA A 278 -11.47 -5.98 -18.36
C ALA A 278 -10.20 -5.23 -18.75
N TRP A 279 -9.23 -5.19 -17.84
CA TRP A 279 -7.90 -4.66 -18.13
C TRP A 279 -7.01 -5.76 -18.71
N ARG A 280 -6.23 -5.41 -19.74
CA ARG A 280 -5.35 -6.32 -20.48
C ARG A 280 -3.92 -5.84 -20.42
N ILE A 281 -2.98 -6.76 -20.19
CA ILE A 281 -1.56 -6.48 -20.42
C ILE A 281 -1.23 -6.69 -21.91
N VAL A 282 -0.24 -5.95 -22.41
CA VAL A 282 0.24 -6.07 -23.80
C VAL A 282 1.60 -6.76 -23.91
N GLU A 283 2.23 -7.07 -22.78
CA GLU A 283 3.55 -7.68 -22.70
C GLU A 283 3.73 -8.57 -21.46
N GLY A 284 4.88 -9.25 -21.37
CA GLY A 284 5.24 -10.04 -20.20
C GLY A 284 5.77 -9.17 -19.04
N PRO A 285 5.55 -9.58 -17.77
CA PRO A 285 5.97 -8.81 -16.60
C PRO A 285 7.48 -8.75 -16.48
N THR A 286 8.00 -7.72 -15.81
CA THR A 286 9.44 -7.50 -15.58
C THR A 286 9.75 -7.34 -14.08
N ALA A 287 10.82 -7.95 -13.58
CA ALA A 287 11.24 -7.80 -12.18
C ALA A 287 11.73 -6.37 -11.86
N GLY A 288 11.47 -5.90 -10.65
CA GLY A 288 11.82 -4.56 -10.18
C GLY A 288 10.61 -3.62 -10.11
N ALA A 289 10.79 -2.48 -9.46
CA ALA A 289 9.79 -1.40 -9.49
C ALA A 289 9.86 -0.71 -10.85
N ALA A 290 8.74 -0.20 -11.36
CA ALA A 290 8.81 0.84 -12.39
C ALA A 290 9.62 1.99 -11.81
N PRO A 291 10.38 2.74 -12.64
CA PRO A 291 10.86 4.05 -12.23
C PRO A 291 9.67 4.79 -11.60
N VAL A 292 9.86 5.37 -10.41
CA VAL A 292 8.79 6.09 -9.71
C VAL A 292 8.25 7.16 -10.65
N GLU A 293 7.05 6.92 -11.18
CA GLU A 293 6.29 7.95 -11.89
C GLU A 293 5.60 8.84 -10.87
N THR A 294 6.39 9.69 -10.21
CA THR A 294 5.89 11.06 -10.03
C THR A 294 5.49 11.51 -11.43
N THR A 295 4.23 11.91 -11.64
CA THR A 295 3.75 12.50 -12.89
C THR A 295 4.75 13.54 -13.38
N THR A 296 5.64 13.09 -14.24
CA THR A 296 6.79 13.84 -14.72
C THR A 296 6.76 13.58 -16.21
N GLY A 297 6.74 14.66 -16.99
CA GLY A 297 6.58 14.63 -18.45
C GLY A 297 7.71 13.92 -19.21
N ALA A 298 8.41 12.95 -18.62
CA ALA A 298 9.30 12.03 -19.30
C ALA A 298 8.54 11.01 -20.17
N ASP A 299 7.31 10.63 -19.82
CA ASP A 299 6.49 9.73 -20.65
C ASP A 299 5.78 10.43 -21.82
N LYS A 300 5.87 11.76 -21.87
CA LYS A 300 5.59 12.53 -23.10
C LYS A 300 6.74 12.49 -24.12
N VAL A 301 7.83 11.75 -23.87
CA VAL A 301 9.05 11.82 -24.70
C VAL A 301 9.07 10.82 -25.86
N VAL A 302 8.18 9.81 -25.92
CA VAL A 302 8.16 8.88 -27.07
C VAL A 302 7.12 9.30 -28.13
N GLY A 303 7.04 10.60 -28.36
CA GLY A 303 6.51 11.16 -29.60
C GLY A 303 7.66 11.90 -30.28
N ASP A 304 8.31 11.24 -31.24
CA ASP A 304 9.41 11.75 -32.08
C ASP A 304 10.82 11.62 -31.44
N SER A 305 11.38 10.40 -31.45
CA SER A 305 12.62 10.08 -30.72
C SER A 305 13.90 10.47 -31.46
N ASP A 306 14.56 11.52 -30.97
CA ASP A 306 15.97 11.81 -31.26
C ASP A 306 16.84 10.64 -30.73
N PRO A 307 17.53 9.88 -31.60
CA PRO A 307 18.38 8.75 -31.19
C PRO A 307 19.45 9.13 -30.15
N LYS A 308 19.89 10.38 -30.16
CA LYS A 308 20.88 10.89 -29.20
C LYS A 308 20.29 11.03 -27.80
N LEU A 309 19.06 11.50 -27.68
CA LEU A 309 18.38 11.62 -26.39
C LEU A 309 18.13 10.23 -25.77
N MET A 310 17.70 9.26 -26.59
CA MET A 310 17.49 7.88 -26.14
C MET A 310 18.79 7.21 -25.67
N ALA A 311 19.91 7.45 -26.34
CA ALA A 311 21.21 6.94 -25.88
C ALA A 311 21.58 7.49 -24.50
N LEU A 312 21.35 8.78 -24.25
CA LEU A 312 21.63 9.41 -22.96
C LEU A 312 20.72 8.87 -21.84
N ILE A 313 19.45 8.61 -22.13
CA ILE A 313 18.51 8.00 -21.18
C ILE A 313 18.92 6.57 -20.86
N ASN A 314 19.33 5.78 -21.85
CA ASN A 314 19.81 4.41 -21.61
C ASN A 314 21.07 4.38 -20.74
N GLU A 315 22.00 5.32 -20.93
CA GLU A 315 23.16 5.47 -20.07
C GLU A 315 22.79 5.80 -18.61
N LEU A 316 21.76 6.65 -18.40
CA LEU A 316 21.21 6.93 -17.07
C LEU A 316 20.63 5.65 -16.44
N THR A 317 19.85 4.87 -17.20
CA THR A 317 19.30 3.58 -16.75
C THR A 317 20.39 2.59 -16.34
N GLU A 318 21.48 2.49 -17.12
CA GLU A 318 22.63 1.63 -16.78
C GLU A 318 23.40 2.12 -15.56
N LEU A 319 23.38 3.43 -15.29
CA LEU A 319 23.93 3.99 -14.07
C LEU A 319 23.06 3.59 -12.87
N ASP A 320 21.73 3.77 -12.95
CA ASP A 320 20.78 3.51 -11.86
C ASP A 320 20.79 2.02 -11.42
N LYS A 321 21.07 1.07 -12.33
CA LYS A 321 21.31 -0.35 -11.99
C LYS A 321 22.49 -0.59 -11.05
N LYS A 322 23.39 0.38 -10.91
CA LYS A 322 24.61 0.32 -10.07
C LYS A 322 24.49 1.19 -8.83
N THR A 323 23.27 1.48 -8.38
CA THR A 323 23.04 2.22 -7.12
C THR A 323 23.69 1.47 -5.95
N PRO A 324 24.59 2.13 -5.18
CA PRO A 324 25.23 1.48 -4.03
C PRO A 324 24.23 1.14 -2.92
N ASP A 325 24.58 0.20 -2.03
CA ASP A 325 23.72 -0.14 -0.89
C ASP A 325 23.59 1.04 0.10
N GLY A 326 22.35 1.37 0.48
CA GLY A 326 22.02 2.44 1.44
C GLY A 326 21.91 1.98 2.89
N SER A 327 22.37 0.77 3.25
CA SER A 327 22.11 0.13 4.54
C SER A 327 22.87 0.72 5.74
N ASN A 328 23.79 1.67 5.52
CA ASN A 328 24.57 2.31 6.58
C ASN A 328 24.04 3.73 6.88
N ALA A 329 23.70 3.98 8.15
CA ALA A 329 23.16 5.26 8.65
C ALA A 329 24.18 6.42 8.74
N ALA A 330 25.32 6.32 8.06
CA ALA A 330 26.37 7.36 8.02
C ALA A 330 26.60 7.80 6.57
N ALA A 331 27.25 8.97 6.39
CA ALA A 331 27.63 9.48 5.07
C ALA A 331 28.24 8.36 4.20
N ASN A 332 27.67 8.15 3.01
CA ASN A 332 28.10 7.12 2.08
C ASN A 332 28.78 7.78 0.86
N PRO A 333 30.12 7.87 0.81
CA PRO A 333 30.82 8.57 -0.26
C PRO A 333 30.60 7.92 -1.64
N LEU A 334 30.31 6.61 -1.68
CA LEU A 334 29.97 5.92 -2.92
C LEU A 334 28.58 6.33 -3.42
N MET A 335 27.62 6.49 -2.51
CA MET A 335 26.28 7.03 -2.82
C MET A 335 26.38 8.45 -3.36
N ALA A 336 27.15 9.32 -2.67
CA ALA A 336 27.37 10.69 -3.11
C ALA A 336 27.97 10.75 -4.52
N ARG A 337 29.01 9.94 -4.77
CA ARG A 337 29.64 9.84 -6.09
C ARG A 337 28.68 9.32 -7.17
N HIS A 338 27.89 8.30 -6.86
CA HIS A 338 26.91 7.73 -7.79
C HIS A 338 25.90 8.80 -8.23
N HIS A 339 25.29 9.51 -7.27
CA HIS A 339 24.33 10.55 -7.60
C HIS A 339 24.96 11.75 -8.32
N MET A 340 26.23 12.08 -8.06
CA MET A 340 26.93 13.10 -8.85
C MET A 340 27.12 12.69 -10.32
N LEU A 341 27.45 11.42 -10.59
CA LEU A 341 27.47 10.90 -11.97
C LEU A 341 26.09 10.94 -12.61
N ARG A 342 25.05 10.68 -11.82
CA ARG A 342 23.65 10.74 -12.26
C ARG A 342 23.29 12.16 -12.70
N VAL A 343 23.69 13.16 -11.93
CA VAL A 343 23.48 14.59 -12.25
C VAL A 343 24.21 14.96 -13.55
N ASP A 344 25.47 14.55 -13.72
CA ASP A 344 26.22 14.83 -14.95
C ASP A 344 25.52 14.25 -16.20
N GLN A 345 24.85 13.10 -16.05
CA GLN A 345 24.07 12.51 -17.12
C GLN A 345 22.74 13.25 -17.35
N LEU A 346 22.03 13.58 -16.28
CA LEU A 346 20.78 14.33 -16.33
C LEU A 346 20.96 15.73 -16.95
N GLU A 347 22.10 16.39 -16.73
CA GLU A 347 22.43 17.66 -17.40
C GLU A 347 22.51 17.53 -18.91
N LYS A 348 23.14 16.45 -19.41
CA LYS A 348 23.19 16.16 -20.85
C LYS A 348 21.81 15.89 -21.42
N ILE A 349 20.99 15.13 -20.69
CA ILE A 349 19.61 14.82 -21.07
C ILE A 349 18.78 16.11 -21.13
N ALA A 350 18.81 16.94 -20.09
CA ALA A 350 18.09 18.21 -20.03
C ALA A 350 18.51 19.17 -21.15
N ALA A 351 19.80 19.21 -21.50
CA ALA A 351 20.31 20.01 -22.61
C ALA A 351 19.84 19.51 -23.98
N ALA A 352 19.69 18.19 -24.15
CA ALA A 352 19.20 17.56 -25.39
C ALA A 352 17.66 17.56 -25.49
N ALA A 353 16.94 17.59 -24.36
CA ALA A 353 15.48 17.55 -24.31
C ALA A 353 14.82 18.85 -24.80
N LYS A 354 13.62 18.72 -25.35
CA LYS A 354 12.75 19.85 -25.71
C LYS A 354 12.34 20.62 -24.44
N PRO A 355 12.13 21.95 -24.49
CA PRO A 355 11.86 22.75 -23.28
C PRO A 355 10.73 22.23 -22.39
N ASP A 356 9.64 21.74 -22.98
CA ASP A 356 8.47 21.15 -22.32
C ASP A 356 8.74 19.80 -21.65
N GLN A 357 9.87 19.17 -21.96
CA GLN A 357 10.33 17.89 -21.39
C GLN A 357 11.40 18.07 -20.31
N ARG A 358 11.88 19.30 -20.07
CA ARG A 358 13.01 19.54 -19.15
C ARG A 358 12.64 19.50 -17.67
N GLU A 359 11.38 19.73 -17.34
CA GLU A 359 10.95 19.86 -15.95
C GLU A 359 11.24 18.60 -15.14
N SER A 360 10.91 17.43 -15.69
CA SER A 360 11.16 16.13 -15.06
C SER A 360 12.64 15.87 -14.78
N TRP A 361 13.51 16.23 -15.73
CA TRP A 361 14.95 16.07 -15.59
C TRP A 361 15.51 16.98 -14.51
N TYR A 362 15.04 18.23 -14.40
CA TYR A 362 15.48 19.13 -13.34
C TYR A 362 15.03 18.67 -11.94
N ARG A 363 13.83 18.08 -11.80
CA ARG A 363 13.41 17.47 -10.53
C ARG A 363 14.34 16.33 -10.12
N GLN A 364 14.64 15.42 -11.06
CA GLN A 364 15.58 14.33 -10.82
C GLN A 364 17.00 14.81 -10.49
N MET A 365 17.45 15.92 -11.12
CA MET A 365 18.72 16.54 -10.78
C MET A 365 18.73 17.06 -9.34
N ALA A 366 17.68 17.76 -8.92
CA ALA A 366 17.55 18.27 -7.56
C ALA A 366 17.53 17.14 -6.52
N ASP A 367 16.78 16.07 -6.76
CA ASP A 367 16.75 14.90 -5.86
C ASP A 367 18.13 14.22 -5.78
N SER A 368 18.80 14.07 -6.92
CA SER A 368 20.13 13.44 -6.96
C SER A 368 21.18 14.31 -6.27
N LEU A 369 21.15 15.62 -6.49
CA LEU A 369 22.04 16.57 -5.81
C LEU A 369 21.77 16.63 -4.30
N SER A 370 20.51 16.57 -3.87
CA SER A 370 20.12 16.54 -2.46
C SER A 370 20.64 15.27 -1.78
N THR A 371 20.41 14.10 -2.38
CA THR A 371 20.94 12.83 -1.87
C THR A 371 22.46 12.82 -1.86
N ALA A 372 23.12 13.36 -2.89
CA ALA A 372 24.56 13.46 -2.94
C ALA A 372 25.10 14.33 -1.80
N ALA A 373 24.50 15.50 -1.55
CA ALA A 373 24.90 16.41 -0.49
C ALA A 373 24.77 15.78 0.90
N GLN A 374 23.67 15.06 1.18
CA GLN A 374 23.46 14.39 2.46
C GLN A 374 24.42 13.22 2.70
N ASN A 375 24.96 12.61 1.63
CA ASN A 375 25.89 11.49 1.70
C ASN A 375 27.36 11.89 1.52
N SER A 376 27.64 13.17 1.25
CA SER A 376 28.99 13.67 1.04
C SER A 376 29.82 13.58 2.33
N PRO A 377 31.13 13.29 2.23
CA PRO A 377 32.04 13.39 3.37
C PRO A 377 32.02 14.79 3.99
N ALA A 378 32.27 14.88 5.30
CA ALA A 378 32.37 16.16 5.99
C ALA A 378 33.39 17.10 5.30
N GLY A 379 32.95 18.32 4.94
CA GLY A 379 33.75 19.31 4.23
C GLY A 379 33.67 19.25 2.71
N ASP A 380 33.13 18.17 2.12
CA ASP A 380 32.83 18.13 0.69
C ASP A 380 31.50 18.84 0.41
N THR A 381 31.58 19.98 -0.28
CA THR A 381 30.43 20.86 -0.58
C THR A 381 30.08 20.87 -2.06
N ALA A 382 30.68 20.00 -2.88
CA ALA A 382 30.50 20.05 -4.33
C ALA A 382 29.05 19.84 -4.77
N ALA A 383 28.38 18.82 -4.20
CA ALA A 383 26.97 18.54 -4.48
C ALA A 383 26.06 19.70 -4.02
N MET A 384 26.28 20.20 -2.80
CA MET A 384 25.49 21.31 -2.26
C MET A 384 25.63 22.59 -3.10
N LYS A 385 26.86 22.93 -3.53
CA LYS A 385 27.09 24.09 -4.41
C LYS A 385 26.37 23.97 -5.75
N ARG A 386 26.32 22.77 -6.34
CA ARG A 386 25.56 22.53 -7.58
C ARG A 386 24.06 22.63 -7.34
N LEU A 387 23.56 22.16 -6.19
CA LEU A 387 22.16 22.25 -5.83
C LEU A 387 21.71 23.71 -5.66
N VAL A 388 22.51 24.52 -4.97
CA VAL A 388 22.28 25.98 -4.86
C VAL A 388 22.30 26.63 -6.25
N GLY A 389 23.27 26.29 -7.11
CA GLY A 389 23.30 26.83 -8.47
C GLY A 389 22.08 26.43 -9.32
N LEU A 390 21.55 25.22 -9.13
CA LEU A 390 20.32 24.78 -9.78
C LEU A 390 19.10 25.54 -9.24
N GLU A 391 19.01 25.73 -7.93
CA GLU A 391 17.96 26.54 -7.27
C GLU A 391 17.97 27.97 -7.80
N GLU A 392 19.11 28.66 -7.75
CA GLU A 392 19.26 30.05 -8.21
C GLU A 392 18.85 30.20 -9.68
N SER A 393 19.22 29.21 -10.51
CA SER A 393 18.85 29.16 -11.92
C SER A 393 17.34 29.01 -12.10
N MET A 394 16.70 28.06 -11.41
CA MET A 394 15.25 27.84 -11.52
C MET A 394 14.44 29.00 -10.95
N ALA A 395 14.85 29.56 -9.82
CA ALA A 395 14.24 30.75 -9.22
C ALA A 395 14.32 31.97 -10.16
N LYS A 396 15.41 32.11 -10.92
CA LYS A 396 15.59 33.20 -11.89
C LYS A 396 14.81 32.97 -13.19
N VAL A 397 14.81 31.76 -13.73
CA VAL A 397 14.24 31.46 -15.05
C VAL A 397 12.72 31.21 -14.97
N MET A 398 12.24 30.62 -13.87
CA MET A 398 10.83 30.27 -13.67
C MET A 398 10.35 30.68 -12.27
N PRO A 399 10.39 31.99 -11.94
CA PRO A 399 10.03 32.49 -10.62
C PRO A 399 8.60 32.11 -10.25
N GLY A 400 8.41 31.60 -9.02
CA GLY A 400 7.09 31.21 -8.50
C GLY A 400 6.50 29.91 -9.09
N SER A 401 7.20 29.23 -9.99
CA SER A 401 6.75 27.93 -10.55
C SER A 401 6.85 26.79 -9.53
N ASN A 402 6.05 25.72 -9.73
CA ASN A 402 6.17 24.50 -8.92
C ASN A 402 7.56 23.85 -9.05
N LEU A 403 8.21 23.93 -10.20
CA LEU A 403 9.57 23.42 -10.36
C LEU A 403 10.58 24.23 -9.53
N ALA A 404 10.53 25.56 -9.60
CA ALA A 404 11.40 26.39 -8.77
C ALA A 404 11.18 26.13 -7.28
N ALA A 405 9.91 25.98 -6.86
CA ALA A 405 9.57 25.58 -5.50
C ALA A 405 10.17 24.21 -5.14
N TYR A 406 9.98 23.20 -5.98
CA TYR A 406 10.50 21.84 -5.74
C TYR A 406 12.02 21.83 -5.54
N VAL A 407 12.77 22.49 -6.43
CA VAL A 407 14.23 22.57 -6.33
C VAL A 407 14.65 23.33 -5.07
N THR A 408 13.99 24.46 -4.78
CA THR A 408 14.26 25.23 -3.55
C THR A 408 14.04 24.37 -2.31
N TYR A 409 12.97 23.57 -2.28
CA TYR A 409 12.64 22.74 -1.13
C TYR A 409 13.62 21.58 -0.93
N ARG A 410 14.09 20.93 -2.01
CA ARG A 410 15.14 19.89 -1.93
C ARG A 410 16.49 20.44 -1.49
N GLU A 411 16.83 21.64 -1.93
CA GLU A 411 18.01 22.38 -1.49
C GLU A 411 17.96 22.68 0.01
N MET A 412 16.84 23.27 0.45
CA MET A 412 16.52 23.53 1.84
C MET A 412 16.69 22.29 2.75
N GLN A 413 16.07 21.18 2.36
CA GLN A 413 16.16 19.94 3.13
C GLN A 413 17.59 19.39 3.20
N ALA A 414 18.33 19.46 2.08
CA ALA A 414 19.72 19.01 2.05
C ALA A 414 20.60 19.84 2.99
N GLU A 415 20.47 21.17 2.94
CA GLU A 415 21.19 22.09 3.82
C GLU A 415 20.91 21.79 5.29
N TYR A 416 19.63 21.67 5.64
CA TYR A 416 19.19 21.39 7.01
C TYR A 416 19.71 20.05 7.52
N ALA A 417 19.60 18.98 6.72
CA ALA A 417 20.10 17.65 7.07
C ALA A 417 21.63 17.66 7.32
N VAL A 418 22.39 18.35 6.46
CA VAL A 418 23.85 18.52 6.64
C VAL A 418 24.15 19.25 7.95
N HIS A 419 23.45 20.34 8.26
CA HIS A 419 23.67 21.09 9.50
C HIS A 419 23.32 20.30 10.77
N ILE A 420 22.22 19.55 10.77
CA ILE A 420 21.84 18.72 11.92
C ILE A 420 22.86 17.60 12.16
N SER A 421 23.38 16.97 11.11
CA SER A 421 24.37 15.90 11.24
C SER A 421 25.67 16.35 11.93
N GLN A 422 25.98 17.64 11.91
CA GLN A 422 27.18 18.24 12.50
C GLN A 422 26.96 18.78 13.94
N GLY A 423 25.70 18.86 14.39
CA GLY A 423 25.26 19.69 15.52
C GLY A 423 24.95 19.00 16.85
N THR A 424 25.34 17.74 17.11
CA THR A 424 24.96 17.03 18.36
C THR A 424 26.17 16.67 19.25
N GLY A 425 25.98 16.71 20.59
CA GLY A 425 26.89 16.08 21.58
C GLY A 425 27.61 16.97 22.60
N THR A 426 27.41 18.30 22.64
CA THR A 426 27.89 19.21 23.71
C THR A 426 26.94 20.40 23.91
N LYS A 427 27.01 21.10 25.05
CA LYS A 427 26.16 22.27 25.35
C LYS A 427 26.32 23.44 24.36
N GLU A 428 27.54 23.66 23.85
CA GLU A 428 27.81 24.61 22.76
C GLU A 428 27.15 24.19 21.43
N LYS A 429 27.00 22.88 21.21
CA LYS A 429 26.30 22.32 20.06
C LYS A 429 24.77 22.35 20.22
N GLU A 430 24.24 22.28 21.44
CA GLU A 430 22.80 22.48 21.72
C GLU A 430 22.36 23.92 21.40
N ASP A 431 23.13 24.93 21.82
CA ASP A 431 22.89 26.33 21.45
C ASP A 431 23.03 26.54 19.92
N SER A 432 23.90 25.76 19.26
CA SER A 432 24.01 25.72 17.80
C SER A 432 22.81 25.04 17.15
N PHE A 433 22.22 24.01 17.77
CA PHE A 433 21.07 23.28 17.24
C PHE A 433 19.81 24.17 17.23
N ALA A 434 19.55 24.91 18.31
CA ALA A 434 18.44 25.87 18.33
C ALA A 434 18.58 26.95 17.25
N LYS A 435 19.81 27.38 16.94
CA LYS A 435 20.07 28.31 15.82
C LYS A 435 19.81 27.68 14.46
N VAL A 436 20.18 26.41 14.26
CA VAL A 436 19.85 25.65 13.04
C VAL A 436 18.33 25.53 12.87
N GLN A 437 17.60 25.24 13.95
CA GLN A 437 16.12 25.20 13.94
C GLN A 437 15.52 26.57 13.60
N GLN A 438 16.04 27.65 14.17
CA GLN A 438 15.55 29.00 13.84
C GLN A 438 15.85 29.38 12.39
N ALA A 439 17.04 29.06 11.88
CA ALA A 439 17.37 29.28 10.47
C ALA A 439 16.45 28.45 9.54
N TRP A 440 16.09 27.23 9.97
CA TRP A 440 15.12 26.39 9.25
C TRP A 440 13.73 27.01 9.20
N VAL A 441 13.24 27.56 10.33
CA VAL A 441 11.99 28.32 10.38
C VAL A 441 12.04 29.50 9.42
N ASP A 442 13.10 30.32 9.46
CA ASP A 442 13.21 31.50 8.61
C ASP A 442 13.19 31.13 7.11
N ARG A 443 13.87 30.04 6.75
CA ARG A 443 13.88 29.51 5.38
C ARG A 443 12.51 28.97 4.95
N LEU A 444 11.84 28.19 5.80
CA LEU A 444 10.50 27.69 5.53
C LEU A 444 9.47 28.82 5.41
N THR A 445 9.54 29.84 6.27
CA THR A 445 8.69 31.03 6.18
C THR A 445 8.87 31.73 4.84
N LYS A 446 10.11 31.99 4.43
CA LYS A 446 10.39 32.58 3.11
C LYS A 446 9.89 31.70 1.97
N PHE A 447 10.03 30.37 2.10
CA PHE A 447 9.54 29.42 1.10
C PHE A 447 8.03 29.51 0.91
N VAL A 448 7.24 29.45 1.99
CA VAL A 448 5.77 29.50 1.89
C VAL A 448 5.25 30.87 1.46
N GLU A 449 5.98 31.95 1.74
CA GLU A 449 5.68 33.29 1.21
C GLU A 449 5.96 33.39 -0.30
N THR A 450 7.05 32.77 -0.77
CA THR A 450 7.48 32.80 -2.17
C THR A 450 6.64 31.86 -3.03
N TYR A 451 6.28 30.69 -2.50
CA TYR A 451 5.61 29.60 -3.21
C TYR A 451 4.33 29.15 -2.49
N PRO A 452 3.33 30.01 -2.25
CA PRO A 452 2.19 29.72 -1.38
C PRO A 452 1.22 28.63 -1.88
N LYS A 453 1.41 28.13 -3.10
CA LYS A 453 0.55 27.13 -3.76
C LYS A 453 1.33 25.96 -4.36
N ALA A 454 2.62 25.85 -4.06
CA ALA A 454 3.43 24.75 -4.57
C ALA A 454 3.09 23.42 -3.90
N ASP A 455 3.38 22.32 -4.59
CA ASP A 455 3.06 20.96 -4.12
C ASP A 455 3.72 20.63 -2.77
N ASP A 456 4.92 21.19 -2.50
CA ASP A 456 5.65 21.01 -1.23
C ASP A 456 5.21 21.98 -0.11
N THR A 457 4.36 22.98 -0.40
CA THR A 457 3.91 24.00 0.59
C THR A 457 3.18 23.39 1.79
N PRO A 458 2.28 22.40 1.63
CA PRO A 458 1.61 21.78 2.76
C PRO A 458 2.59 21.14 3.74
N ASP A 459 3.65 20.53 3.24
CA ASP A 459 4.71 19.93 4.05
C ASP A 459 5.52 21.01 4.77
N ALA A 460 5.93 22.06 4.05
CA ALA A 460 6.67 23.19 4.63
C ALA A 460 5.89 23.88 5.77
N LEU A 461 4.57 24.07 5.61
CA LEU A 461 3.71 24.63 6.66
C LEU A 461 3.57 23.70 7.87
N LEU A 462 3.49 22.38 7.65
CA LEU A 462 3.44 21.41 8.73
C LEU A 462 4.75 21.44 9.53
N GLN A 463 5.89 21.45 8.84
CA GLN A 463 7.21 21.54 9.47
C GLN A 463 7.41 22.85 10.24
N LEU A 464 6.92 23.99 9.71
CA LEU A 464 6.92 25.27 10.45
C LEU A 464 6.21 25.15 11.79
N GLY A 465 5.03 24.54 11.81
CA GLY A 465 4.30 24.28 13.03
C GLY A 465 5.10 23.41 14.01
N MET A 466 5.62 22.29 13.53
CA MET A 466 6.37 21.33 14.36
C MET A 466 7.63 21.93 14.98
N VAL A 467 8.40 22.69 14.20
CA VAL A 467 9.64 23.32 14.69
C VAL A 467 9.32 24.46 15.64
N CYS A 468 8.24 25.21 15.40
CA CYS A 468 7.77 26.21 16.36
C CYS A 468 7.38 25.58 17.70
N GLU A 469 6.68 24.45 17.72
CA GLU A 469 6.39 23.71 18.95
C GLU A 469 7.68 23.27 19.65
N PHE A 470 8.65 22.73 18.90
CA PHE A 470 9.95 22.34 19.45
C PHE A 470 10.69 23.52 20.10
N LEU A 471 10.56 24.72 19.53
CA LEU A 471 11.11 25.97 20.06
C LEU A 471 10.24 26.61 21.16
N ASN A 472 9.18 25.94 21.62
CA ASN A 472 8.19 26.43 22.59
C ASN A 472 7.46 27.72 22.14
N LYS A 473 7.23 27.87 20.83
CA LYS A 473 6.52 28.97 20.19
C LYS A 473 5.11 28.54 19.76
N ASP A 474 4.29 28.16 20.75
CA ASP A 474 2.99 27.52 20.50
C ASP A 474 1.99 28.41 19.74
N VAL A 475 2.05 29.73 19.95
CA VAL A 475 1.19 30.69 19.25
C VAL A 475 1.53 30.73 17.76
N GLU A 476 2.83 30.80 17.44
CA GLU A 476 3.34 30.76 16.07
C GLU A 476 3.05 29.40 15.43
N ALA A 477 3.29 28.30 16.14
CA ALA A 477 2.99 26.96 15.66
C ALA A 477 1.52 26.82 15.24
N LYS A 478 0.61 27.25 16.13
CA LYS A 478 -0.83 27.26 15.86
C LYS A 478 -1.19 28.11 14.65
N ASN A 479 -0.56 29.28 14.47
CA ASN A 479 -0.81 30.14 13.30
C ASN A 479 -0.41 29.45 12.00
N TRP A 480 0.71 28.71 11.97
CA TRP A 480 1.13 27.93 10.81
C TRP A 480 0.17 26.77 10.52
N TYR A 481 -0.27 26.05 11.55
CA TYR A 481 -1.29 25.02 11.39
C TYR A 481 -2.62 25.58 10.90
N LEU A 482 -3.05 26.74 11.39
CA LEU A 482 -4.26 27.41 10.92
C LEU A 482 -4.15 27.82 9.44
N ALA A 483 -2.98 28.32 9.03
CA ALA A 483 -2.70 28.60 7.62
C ALA A 483 -2.79 27.32 6.77
N LEU A 484 -2.20 26.22 7.25
CA LEU A 484 -2.23 24.93 6.58
C LEU A 484 -3.67 24.39 6.42
N VAL A 485 -4.46 24.36 7.49
CA VAL A 485 -5.87 23.93 7.42
C VAL A 485 -6.69 24.82 6.49
N LYS A 486 -6.45 26.13 6.52
CA LYS A 486 -7.18 27.11 5.70
C LYS A 486 -6.87 26.96 4.21
N HIS A 487 -5.60 26.74 3.86
CA HIS A 487 -5.13 26.76 2.48
C HIS A 487 -5.09 25.38 1.84
N PHE A 488 -4.94 24.31 2.63
CA PHE A 488 -4.85 22.93 2.15
C PHE A 488 -5.66 21.94 3.02
N PRO A 489 -6.99 22.14 3.15
CA PRO A 489 -7.84 21.31 4.02
C PRO A 489 -7.88 19.83 3.62
N ASP A 490 -7.73 19.54 2.32
CA ASP A 490 -7.82 18.19 1.78
C ASP A 490 -6.48 17.43 1.80
N ALA A 491 -5.36 18.13 2.02
CA ALA A 491 -4.05 17.51 2.15
C ALA A 491 -3.94 16.70 3.46
N THR A 492 -3.17 15.61 3.45
CA THR A 492 -2.91 14.81 4.66
C THR A 492 -2.32 15.67 5.78
N GLN A 493 -1.43 16.59 5.43
CA GLN A 493 -0.84 17.57 6.33
C GLN A 493 -1.91 18.51 6.93
N GLY A 494 -2.92 18.90 6.16
CA GLY A 494 -4.07 19.68 6.64
C GLY A 494 -4.83 18.99 7.76
N LYS A 495 -5.09 17.69 7.62
CA LYS A 495 -5.74 16.88 8.67
C LYS A 495 -4.90 16.83 9.94
N LYS A 496 -3.59 16.59 9.82
CA LYS A 496 -2.64 16.60 10.95
C LYS A 496 -2.56 17.95 11.65
N ALA A 497 -2.55 19.03 10.88
CA ALA A 497 -2.57 20.39 11.42
C ALA A 497 -3.84 20.68 12.21
N GLY A 498 -5.01 20.22 11.73
CA GLY A 498 -6.27 20.31 12.47
C GLY A 498 -6.22 19.61 13.83
N GLY A 499 -5.65 18.40 13.87
CA GLY A 499 -5.40 17.69 15.13
C GLY A 499 -4.40 18.40 16.04
N SER A 500 -3.33 18.96 15.47
CA SER A 500 -2.30 19.69 16.23
C SER A 500 -2.89 20.94 16.89
N ILE A 501 -3.74 21.69 16.19
CA ILE A 501 -4.49 22.81 16.78
C ILE A 501 -5.36 22.32 17.94
N ARG A 502 -6.12 21.24 17.74
CA ARG A 502 -6.94 20.65 18.82
C ARG A 502 -6.08 20.28 20.02
N ARG A 503 -4.93 19.64 19.81
CA ARG A 503 -3.99 19.26 20.87
C ARG A 503 -3.50 20.50 21.62
N LEU A 504 -3.01 21.52 20.91
CA LEU A 504 -2.51 22.76 21.51
C LEU A 504 -3.58 23.48 22.37
N GLU A 505 -4.85 23.41 21.97
CA GLU A 505 -5.99 24.01 22.67
C GLU A 505 -6.67 23.08 23.70
N SER A 506 -6.15 21.86 23.90
CA SER A 506 -6.91 20.83 24.60
C SER A 506 -6.99 21.02 26.12
N GLU A 507 -6.04 21.72 26.75
CA GLU A 507 -6.03 21.92 28.20
C GLU A 507 -7.31 22.61 28.70
N GLY A 508 -7.95 22.02 29.71
CA GLY A 508 -9.24 22.45 30.22
C GLY A 508 -10.46 22.05 29.37
N GLN A 509 -10.26 21.42 28.21
CA GLN A 509 -11.33 20.89 27.35
C GLN A 509 -11.53 19.39 27.59
N ALA A 510 -12.73 18.89 27.29
CA ALA A 510 -13.00 17.45 27.34
C ALA A 510 -12.15 16.69 26.32
N PHE A 511 -11.49 15.60 26.74
CA PHE A 511 -10.71 14.77 25.86
C PHE A 511 -11.62 13.77 25.13
N LYS A 512 -11.47 13.65 23.80
CA LYS A 512 -12.31 12.79 22.97
C LYS A 512 -11.46 11.66 22.42
N LEU A 513 -11.71 10.45 22.89
CA LEU A 513 -11.01 9.26 22.41
C LEU A 513 -11.97 8.08 22.35
N ALA A 514 -12.18 7.57 21.14
CA ALA A 514 -12.83 6.30 20.91
C ALA A 514 -12.08 5.55 19.80
N GLY A 515 -11.86 4.27 20.00
CA GLY A 515 -11.09 3.46 19.05
C GLY A 515 -11.16 1.97 19.32
N PRO A 516 -10.91 1.14 18.29
CA PRO A 516 -10.89 -0.30 18.46
C PRO A 516 -9.73 -0.74 19.35
N THR A 517 -9.98 -1.73 20.20
CA THR A 517 -8.94 -2.30 21.06
C THR A 517 -7.98 -3.16 20.24
N LEU A 518 -6.71 -3.14 20.61
CA LEU A 518 -5.66 -3.94 19.98
C LEU A 518 -5.90 -5.45 20.18
N ALA A 519 -6.46 -5.83 21.33
CA ALA A 519 -6.78 -7.21 21.67
C ALA A 519 -7.88 -7.78 20.75
N ASP A 520 -8.99 -7.04 20.61
CA ASP A 520 -10.09 -7.37 19.72
C ASP A 520 -10.55 -6.12 18.95
N PRO A 521 -10.26 -6.04 17.64
CA PRO A 521 -10.66 -4.89 16.81
C PRO A 521 -12.19 -4.68 16.71
N ASN A 522 -13.02 -5.65 17.11
CA ASN A 522 -14.47 -5.48 17.16
C ASN A 522 -14.95 -4.82 18.45
N VAL A 523 -14.11 -4.76 19.47
CA VAL A 523 -14.40 -4.07 20.74
C VAL A 523 -13.89 -2.65 20.62
N VAL A 524 -14.77 -1.67 20.83
CA VAL A 524 -14.44 -0.25 20.84
C VAL A 524 -14.33 0.23 22.28
N TYR A 525 -13.20 0.84 22.61
CA TYR A 525 -13.03 1.61 23.83
C TYR A 525 -13.57 3.03 23.60
N ASP A 526 -14.24 3.58 24.60
CA ASP A 526 -14.64 4.99 24.65
C ASP A 526 -14.19 5.58 25.99
N ILE A 527 -13.44 6.68 25.97
CA ILE A 527 -12.87 7.30 27.17
C ILE A 527 -13.94 7.78 28.16
N GLU A 528 -15.17 8.04 27.70
CA GLU A 528 -16.28 8.43 28.56
C GLU A 528 -16.57 7.38 29.64
N GLN A 529 -16.24 6.10 29.40
CA GLN A 529 -16.40 5.04 30.39
C GLN A 529 -15.42 5.16 31.59
N ALA A 530 -14.36 5.96 31.45
CA ALA A 530 -13.36 6.20 32.48
C ALA A 530 -13.68 7.43 33.36
N HIS A 531 -14.85 8.04 33.20
CA HIS A 531 -15.30 9.15 34.04
C HIS A 531 -15.20 8.82 35.54
N GLY A 532 -14.68 9.78 36.33
CA GLY A 532 -14.42 9.60 37.76
C GLY A 532 -13.01 9.09 38.09
N LYS A 533 -12.23 8.65 37.09
CA LYS A 533 -10.80 8.30 37.23
C LYS A 533 -9.90 9.33 36.57
N VAL A 534 -8.67 9.40 37.04
CA VAL A 534 -7.60 10.09 36.29
C VAL A 534 -7.23 9.19 35.10
N VAL A 535 -7.12 9.74 33.90
CA VAL A 535 -6.75 8.95 32.71
C VAL A 535 -5.40 9.40 32.18
N VAL A 536 -4.51 8.44 31.94
CA VAL A 536 -3.25 8.65 31.23
C VAL A 536 -3.41 8.09 29.82
N VAL A 537 -3.25 8.93 28.81
CA VAL A 537 -3.22 8.49 27.41
C VAL A 537 -1.78 8.51 26.92
N TYR A 538 -1.29 7.37 26.42
CA TYR A 538 0.10 7.19 25.99
C TYR A 538 0.15 6.71 24.55
N TYR A 539 0.66 7.56 23.65
CA TYR A 539 0.91 7.18 22.26
C TYR A 539 2.27 6.50 22.10
N TRP A 540 2.31 5.35 21.43
CA TRP A 540 3.52 4.55 21.31
C TRP A 540 3.58 3.76 19.99
N ALA A 541 4.77 3.27 19.67
CA ALA A 541 4.99 2.31 18.58
C ALA A 541 6.16 1.39 18.91
N SER A 542 6.18 0.20 18.30
CA SER A 542 7.19 -0.82 18.56
C SER A 542 8.59 -0.43 18.07
N TRP A 543 8.67 0.42 17.05
CA TRP A 543 9.91 0.98 16.50
C TRP A 543 10.49 2.13 17.34
N ASN A 544 9.72 2.65 18.31
CA ASN A 544 10.25 3.66 19.23
C ASN A 544 11.04 3.01 20.37
N SER A 545 12.31 3.39 20.50
CA SER A 545 13.26 2.81 21.46
C SER A 545 12.89 3.01 22.94
N GLN A 546 12.10 4.04 23.27
CA GLN A 546 11.72 4.36 24.64
C GLN A 546 10.52 3.55 25.14
N SER A 547 9.70 2.99 24.23
CA SER A 547 8.43 2.32 24.54
C SER A 547 8.56 1.26 25.65
N ALA A 548 9.57 0.39 25.60
CA ALA A 548 9.75 -0.66 26.60
C ALA A 548 10.09 -0.09 28.00
N THR A 549 10.90 0.97 28.04
CA THR A 549 11.27 1.63 29.31
C THR A 549 10.10 2.38 29.90
N ASP A 550 9.31 3.05 29.07
CA ASP A 550 8.14 3.81 29.50
C ASP A 550 7.06 2.88 30.06
N PHE A 551 6.82 1.72 29.44
CA PHE A 551 5.88 0.74 29.98
C PHE A 551 6.29 0.19 31.35
N ASN A 552 7.57 0.07 31.66
CA ASN A 552 8.01 -0.31 33.00
C ASN A 552 7.64 0.75 34.05
N LYS A 553 7.79 2.04 33.73
CA LYS A 553 7.40 3.15 34.61
C LYS A 553 5.88 3.24 34.77
N LEU A 554 5.15 3.13 33.66
CA LEU A 554 3.69 3.11 33.66
C LEU A 554 3.16 1.94 34.49
N LYS A 555 3.76 0.76 34.38
CA LYS A 555 3.40 -0.39 35.20
C LYS A 555 3.59 -0.10 36.69
N ALA A 556 4.74 0.45 37.09
CA ALA A 556 5.00 0.76 38.50
C ALA A 556 3.97 1.74 39.09
N MET A 557 3.61 2.79 38.34
CA MET A 557 2.56 3.74 38.73
C MET A 557 1.18 3.06 38.82
N MET A 558 0.84 2.19 37.87
CA MET A 558 -0.44 1.47 37.88
C MET A 558 -0.54 0.43 39.00
N ASP A 559 0.57 -0.18 39.41
CA ASP A 559 0.61 -1.10 40.54
C ASP A 559 0.24 -0.39 41.87
N THR A 560 0.53 0.91 42.01
CA THR A 560 0.21 1.70 43.21
C THR A 560 -1.11 2.46 43.12
N GLU A 561 -1.40 3.11 41.99
CA GLU A 561 -2.51 4.05 41.83
C GLU A 561 -3.65 3.54 40.92
N GLY A 562 -3.51 2.35 40.32
CA GLY A 562 -4.40 1.84 39.26
C GLY A 562 -5.87 1.60 39.65
N LYS A 563 -6.24 1.79 40.92
CA LYS A 563 -7.64 1.78 41.36
C LYS A 563 -8.38 3.05 40.91
N ASP A 564 -7.71 4.20 40.97
CA ASP A 564 -8.27 5.52 40.68
C ASP A 564 -7.70 6.13 39.39
N VAL A 565 -6.84 5.37 38.70
CA VAL A 565 -6.16 5.74 37.45
C VAL A 565 -6.48 4.73 36.34
N GLU A 566 -6.72 5.19 35.13
CA GLU A 566 -6.87 4.38 33.92
C GLU A 566 -5.76 4.70 32.91
N LEU A 567 -5.08 3.68 32.41
CA LEU A 567 -4.06 3.82 31.37
C LEU A 567 -4.63 3.38 30.03
N VAL A 568 -4.59 4.27 29.04
CA VAL A 568 -5.00 4.00 27.66
C VAL A 568 -3.79 4.21 26.74
N ALA A 569 -3.26 3.12 26.20
CA ALA A 569 -2.10 3.14 25.31
C ALA A 569 -2.55 3.04 23.85
N ILE A 570 -2.18 4.01 23.02
CA ILE A 570 -2.56 4.07 21.60
C ILE A 570 -1.35 3.68 20.77
N ASN A 571 -1.46 2.57 20.05
CA ASN A 571 -0.39 2.09 19.19
C ASN A 571 -0.49 2.68 17.77
N LEU A 572 0.64 3.16 17.24
CA LEU A 572 0.78 3.73 15.89
C LEU A 572 1.77 2.94 15.02
N ASP A 573 1.94 1.63 15.26
CA ASP A 573 2.63 0.76 14.31
C ASP A 573 1.85 0.68 12.99
N ASN A 574 2.52 0.33 11.90
CA ASN A 574 1.88 0.21 10.59
C ASN A 574 0.96 -1.02 10.52
N THR A 575 1.25 -2.04 11.31
CA THR A 575 0.44 -3.26 11.39
C THR A 575 0.12 -3.64 12.83
N ILE A 576 -1.07 -4.22 13.04
CA ILE A 576 -1.48 -4.75 14.35
C ILE A 576 -0.57 -5.89 14.83
N LYS A 577 0.11 -6.57 13.89
CA LYS A 577 1.02 -7.67 14.19
C LYS A 577 2.29 -7.16 14.90
N GLU A 578 2.89 -6.07 14.43
CA GLU A 578 4.07 -5.46 15.06
C GLU A 578 3.78 -5.10 16.53
N ALA A 579 2.62 -4.47 16.76
CA ALA A 579 2.16 -4.09 18.09
C ALA A 579 1.97 -5.31 19.01
N ARG A 580 1.33 -6.39 18.52
CA ARG A 580 1.12 -7.64 19.27
C ARG A 580 2.42 -8.38 19.55
N ASP A 581 3.32 -8.42 18.58
CA ASP A 581 4.64 -9.04 18.74
C ASP A 581 5.48 -8.29 19.79
N PHE A 582 5.39 -6.95 19.80
CA PHE A 582 6.02 -6.14 20.84
C PHE A 582 5.43 -6.45 22.23
N LEU A 583 4.10 -6.44 22.37
CA LEU A 583 3.44 -6.70 23.66
C LEU A 583 3.66 -8.13 24.19
N THR A 584 3.93 -9.09 23.30
CA THR A 584 4.32 -10.45 23.70
C THR A 584 5.71 -10.47 24.35
N ARG A 585 6.64 -9.63 23.87
CA ARG A 585 8.01 -9.53 24.41
C ARG A 585 8.13 -8.57 25.59
N SER A 586 7.31 -7.52 25.60
CA SER A 586 7.28 -6.46 26.60
C SER A 586 5.84 -6.24 27.06
N PRO A 587 5.31 -7.10 27.96
CA PRO A 587 3.94 -6.97 28.44
C PRO A 587 3.68 -5.61 29.06
N ALA A 588 2.60 -4.95 28.65
CA ALA A 588 2.21 -3.63 29.13
C ALA A 588 0.79 -3.69 29.72
N VAL A 589 0.59 -2.99 30.84
CA VAL A 589 -0.74 -2.84 31.48
C VAL A 589 -1.60 -1.81 30.74
N GLY A 590 -2.87 -1.70 31.13
CA GLY A 590 -3.81 -0.73 30.57
C GLY A 590 -4.61 -1.24 29.36
N VAL A 591 -5.48 -0.39 28.83
CA VAL A 591 -6.22 -0.64 27.60
C VAL A 591 -5.36 -0.24 26.41
N HIS A 592 -5.18 -1.14 25.45
CA HIS A 592 -4.41 -0.85 24.24
C HIS A 592 -5.35 -0.66 23.06
N LEU A 593 -5.19 0.45 22.33
CA LEU A 593 -5.95 0.78 21.12
C LEU A 593 -5.05 0.66 19.90
N TYR A 594 -5.63 0.28 18.76
CA TYR A 594 -4.94 0.23 17.48
C TYR A 594 -5.93 0.55 16.37
N GLN A 595 -5.52 1.41 15.43
CA GLN A 595 -6.26 1.62 14.19
C GLN A 595 -5.28 1.68 13.02
N ASN A 596 -5.67 1.09 11.89
CA ASN A 596 -4.83 1.05 10.69
C ASN A 596 -4.42 2.46 10.22
N GLY A 597 -3.18 2.59 9.74
CA GLY A 597 -2.64 3.83 9.17
C GLY A 597 -1.47 4.45 9.94
N GLY A 598 -1.00 3.86 11.05
CA GLY A 598 0.17 4.35 11.78
C GLY A 598 0.04 5.83 12.19
N LEU A 599 1.05 6.64 11.86
CA LEU A 599 1.05 8.10 12.08
C LEU A 599 0.04 8.88 11.22
N ASP A 600 -0.59 8.23 10.24
CA ASP A 600 -1.69 8.78 9.44
C ASP A 600 -3.06 8.19 9.83
N SER A 601 -3.11 7.32 10.85
CA SER A 601 -4.36 6.78 11.38
C SER A 601 -5.25 7.89 11.95
N LYS A 602 -6.55 7.62 12.06
CA LYS A 602 -7.48 8.56 12.71
C LYS A 602 -7.06 8.87 14.15
N LEU A 603 -6.60 7.88 14.90
CA LEU A 603 -6.16 8.05 16.30
C LEU A 603 -4.96 9.00 16.43
N ALA A 604 -4.06 9.03 15.43
CA ALA A 604 -2.97 9.99 15.36
C ALA A 604 -3.45 11.37 14.88
N ASN A 605 -4.22 11.41 13.78
CA ASN A 605 -4.67 12.64 13.15
C ASN A 605 -5.62 13.46 14.02
N ASP A 606 -6.45 12.85 14.86
CA ASP A 606 -7.39 13.57 15.73
C ASP A 606 -6.70 14.55 16.69
N TYR A 607 -5.44 14.28 17.06
CA TYR A 607 -4.60 15.10 17.93
C TYR A 607 -3.26 15.53 17.30
N GLY A 608 -3.09 15.30 15.99
CA GLY A 608 -1.91 15.74 15.24
C GLY A 608 -0.62 15.10 15.74
N ILE A 609 -0.65 13.81 16.08
CA ILE A 609 0.51 13.10 16.59
C ILE A 609 1.49 12.81 15.46
N VAL A 610 2.67 13.43 15.51
CA VAL A 610 3.72 13.34 14.50
C VAL A 610 5.06 12.85 15.06
N VAL A 611 5.23 12.91 16.38
CA VAL A 611 6.40 12.42 17.11
C VAL A 611 5.92 11.54 18.27
N LEU A 612 6.70 10.51 18.58
CA LEU A 612 6.45 9.59 19.68
C LEU A 612 7.67 9.53 20.62
N PRO A 613 7.46 9.21 21.91
CA PRO A 613 6.16 9.07 22.58
C PRO A 613 5.46 10.42 22.80
N GLU A 614 4.13 10.39 22.98
CA GLU A 614 3.33 11.57 23.40
C GLU A 614 2.38 11.15 24.54
N LEU A 615 2.20 12.01 25.55
CA LEU A 615 1.34 11.74 26.71
C LEU A 615 0.33 12.85 26.98
N PHE A 616 -0.89 12.45 27.30
CA PHE A 616 -1.90 13.31 27.89
C PHE A 616 -2.24 12.86 29.31
N LEU A 617 -2.50 13.82 30.17
CA LEU A 617 -3.08 13.62 31.49
C LEU A 617 -4.48 14.22 31.52
N ILE A 618 -5.47 13.41 31.86
CA ILE A 618 -6.88 13.77 31.89
C ILE A 618 -7.38 13.62 33.33
N GLY A 619 -8.13 14.61 33.81
CA GLY A 619 -8.70 14.65 35.15
C GLY A 619 -9.94 13.76 35.30
N LYS A 620 -10.40 13.58 36.54
CA LYS A 620 -11.61 12.80 36.87
C LYS A 620 -12.89 13.32 36.20
N ASP A 621 -12.90 14.59 35.81
CA ASP A 621 -13.99 15.26 35.10
C ASP A 621 -13.92 15.08 33.57
N GLY A 622 -12.97 14.28 33.06
CA GLY A 622 -12.80 14.02 31.63
C GLY A 622 -12.08 15.14 30.87
N LYS A 623 -11.59 16.17 31.55
CA LYS A 623 -10.88 17.29 30.91
C LYS A 623 -9.38 17.08 30.90
N VAL A 624 -8.70 17.57 29.86
CA VAL A 624 -7.25 17.53 29.76
C VAL A 624 -6.64 18.45 30.82
N VAL A 625 -5.84 17.87 31.70
CA VAL A 625 -5.03 18.58 32.70
C VAL A 625 -3.69 18.98 32.10
N SER A 626 -3.08 18.10 31.31
CA SER A 626 -1.84 18.40 30.59
C SER A 626 -1.78 17.67 29.26
N ARG A 627 -1.32 18.38 28.23
CA ARG A 627 -1.07 17.82 26.90
C ARG A 627 0.39 17.45 26.61
N ASN A 628 1.32 17.84 27.50
CA ASN A 628 2.77 17.68 27.32
C ASN A 628 3.42 17.05 28.58
N VAL A 629 2.68 16.22 29.33
CA VAL A 629 3.21 15.59 30.55
C VAL A 629 4.37 14.67 30.19
N GLN A 630 5.46 14.74 30.94
CA GLN A 630 6.65 13.92 30.67
C GLN A 630 6.60 12.64 31.50
N ILE A 631 7.00 11.51 30.90
CA ILE A 631 6.98 10.20 31.58
C ILE A 631 7.72 10.21 32.93
N ASN A 632 8.79 11.00 33.06
CA ASN A 632 9.59 11.10 34.28
C ASN A 632 8.87 11.82 35.42
N ASN A 633 7.90 12.69 35.12
CA ASN A 633 7.16 13.49 36.11
C ASN A 633 5.71 13.00 36.28
N LEU A 634 5.29 12.01 35.47
CA LEU A 634 3.90 11.58 35.36
C LEU A 634 3.31 11.11 36.70
N GLU A 635 4.05 10.29 37.46
CA GLU A 635 3.57 9.75 38.74
C GLU A 635 3.24 10.86 39.75
N ASP A 636 4.08 11.89 39.83
CA ASP A 636 3.87 13.02 40.73
C ASP A 636 2.65 13.87 40.31
N GLU A 637 2.47 14.10 38.99
CA GLU A 637 1.29 14.80 38.49
C GLU A 637 0.00 14.02 38.71
N VAL A 638 0.03 12.69 38.53
CA VAL A 638 -1.10 11.81 38.84
C VAL A 638 -1.46 11.89 40.33
N LYS A 639 -0.48 11.80 41.24
CA LYS A 639 -0.72 11.90 42.69
C LYS A 639 -1.33 13.22 43.12
N LYS A 640 -1.05 14.33 42.42
CA LYS A 640 -1.70 15.62 42.70
C LYS A 640 -3.19 15.59 42.39
N LEU A 641 -3.63 14.84 41.37
CA LEU A 641 -5.03 14.71 40.97
C LEU A 641 -5.82 13.69 41.80
N LEU A 642 -5.13 12.84 42.56
CA LEU A 642 -5.75 11.84 43.43
C LEU A 642 -6.02 12.36 44.85
N LYS A 643 -5.34 13.43 45.26
CA LYS A 643 -5.61 14.17 46.51
C LYS A 643 -6.90 14.98 46.38
#